data_AF-A0A2N3N6I4-F1
#
_entry.id   AF-A0A2N3N6I4-F1
#
_cell.length_a   1.000
_cell.length_b   1.000
_cell.length_c   1.000
_cell.angle_alpha   90.00
_cell.angle_beta   90.00
_cell.angle_gamma   90.00
#
_symmetry.space_group_name_H-M   'P 1'
#
loop_
_entity.id
_entity.type
_entity.pdbx_description
1 polymer ?
#
loop_
_entity_poly.entity_id
_entity_poly.type
_entity_poly.pdbx_seq_one_letter_code
_entity_poly.pdbx_strand_id
1 'polypeptide(L)'
;MSSIGSTPPVGSDTADSTTQAAKARRNPHTKTRTGCKTCKRRKIKCDEHRPSCRNCVRRGVVCQFSLDPGAQPSSLQDPPGTEPPLNLVDLELLHNFTTSTYATLSSDFAIRELWRTDIIRYASRHEYVMRTILALSALHLAHYRPEQKSDYLAHAYAHHRAATHTAVALMKSADGAENCEALWVFSILTMYFALGSPRTKDTSLLMGESSFPDWIFLLNGVRKLHYKLQSNNYSGMLSPILALGARRWELSHDSKFMESDKLDNLESLISSSVTDPSLRHVYLEAIRELRGQLGLALSSECQSMEIMDAFVWQFIVAEGFMPLLRAHTQEAVAIFAYFCVVINKLEGNWWLQGWSGFLMARVWESLDMDHRGWVRWPIEEIGWVPPSAVVSWRTEISSSKMDISNSTAAVVPPAFDFQLYRYTPSLPAAAVSVAVFAVLTAAHTWKLIRARAYYFTIFTLGGLFQTIGYCGRIWSHYDKTAIGGFVMQAILILVAPALYAASIYMILGRLIRSLHAEHLSLIPVNWVTKIFVCGDVVSFTLQAGGGGVQAAGTLELYEAGEKIIIAGLWVQICIFGFFVVTSILFNYRVLNSPTEISKHQSISWKRHLYVLYITSAIILIRSIFRVVEYLQGNRGYLISHEIFLYIFDTVLMAAVMIVFLVWYVGDLEDARPSGDHETLCSNSRDAFELQDKAGKKLFGGTRGTRVLAR
;
A
#
# COMPACT_ATOMS: atom_id res chain seq x y z
N MET A 1 12.05 -56.29 -52.80
CA MET A 1 10.88 -55.66 -53.44
C MET A 1 9.71 -56.62 -53.34
N SER A 2 8.51 -56.11 -53.03
CA SER A 2 7.18 -56.70 -53.30
C SER A 2 6.97 -58.23 -53.26
N SER A 3 6.17 -58.68 -52.30
CA SER A 3 5.10 -59.65 -52.59
C SER A 3 3.79 -59.19 -51.92
N ILE A 4 2.67 -59.50 -52.55
CA ILE A 4 1.34 -58.94 -52.30
C ILE A 4 0.47 -60.04 -51.65
N GLY A 5 -0.43 -59.66 -50.73
CA GLY A 5 -1.38 -60.56 -50.07
C GLY A 5 -2.80 -59.98 -50.09
N SER A 6 -3.77 -60.82 -50.45
CA SER A 6 -5.13 -60.45 -50.86
C SER A 6 -6.18 -60.47 -49.73
N THR A 7 -7.29 -59.76 -49.95
CA THR A 7 -8.57 -59.81 -49.21
C THR A 7 -9.48 -60.94 -49.76
N PRO A 8 -10.75 -61.13 -49.32
CA PRO A 8 -11.49 -60.78 -48.09
C PRO A 8 -11.86 -62.11 -47.33
N PRO A 9 -13.01 -62.39 -46.65
CA PRO A 9 -14.17 -61.58 -46.24
C PRO A 9 -14.63 -61.78 -44.76
N VAL A 10 -15.94 -61.56 -44.51
CA VAL A 10 -16.69 -61.44 -43.25
C VAL A 10 -17.28 -62.77 -42.75
N GLY A 11 -17.34 -62.97 -41.43
CA GLY A 11 -18.12 -64.01 -40.75
C GLY A 11 -18.41 -63.62 -39.30
N SER A 12 -19.63 -63.91 -38.82
CA SER A 12 -20.19 -63.55 -37.51
C SER A 12 -19.42 -64.12 -36.30
N ASP A 13 -19.51 -63.45 -35.14
CA ASP A 13 -20.30 -63.98 -34.01
C ASP A 13 -20.41 -63.01 -32.82
N THR A 14 -21.46 -63.23 -32.02
CA THR A 14 -21.89 -62.41 -30.89
C THR A 14 -21.09 -62.67 -29.61
N ALA A 15 -20.64 -61.62 -28.92
CA ALA A 15 -20.31 -61.68 -27.50
C ALA A 15 -20.42 -60.31 -26.81
N ASP A 16 -21.13 -60.27 -25.68
CA ASP A 16 -21.19 -59.10 -24.80
C ASP A 16 -19.79 -58.68 -24.32
N SER A 17 -19.46 -57.39 -24.50
CA SER A 17 -18.34 -56.76 -23.80
C SER A 17 -18.83 -55.63 -22.89
N THR A 18 -19.52 -56.05 -21.82
CA THR A 18 -19.76 -55.19 -20.65
C THR A 18 -18.41 -54.80 -20.04
N THR A 19 -17.79 -53.75 -20.57
CA THR A 19 -16.51 -53.26 -20.09
C THR A 19 -16.76 -52.52 -18.79
N GLN A 20 -16.81 -53.28 -17.69
CA GLN A 20 -16.78 -52.73 -16.34
C GLN A 20 -15.49 -51.93 -16.18
N ALA A 21 -15.59 -50.61 -16.39
CA ALA A 21 -14.57 -49.66 -15.98
C ALA A 21 -14.52 -49.65 -14.45
N ALA A 22 -13.81 -50.63 -13.88
CA ALA A 22 -13.57 -50.77 -12.46
C ALA A 22 -12.96 -49.45 -11.95
N LYS A 23 -13.78 -48.61 -11.32
CA LYS A 23 -13.34 -47.38 -10.66
C LYS A 23 -12.36 -47.78 -9.57
N ALA A 24 -11.07 -47.70 -9.90
CA ALA A 24 -9.98 -48.06 -9.00
C ALA A 24 -10.17 -47.34 -7.67
N ARG A 25 -10.57 -48.11 -6.65
CA ARG A 25 -10.84 -47.64 -5.29
C ARG A 25 -9.56 -46.97 -4.79
N ARG A 26 -9.55 -45.63 -4.76
CA ARG A 26 -8.41 -44.84 -4.27
C ARG A 26 -8.27 -45.08 -2.77
N ASN A 27 -7.51 -46.11 -2.41
CA ASN A 27 -7.09 -46.33 -1.04
C ASN A 27 -6.41 -45.06 -0.51
N PRO A 28 -6.79 -44.56 0.68
CA PRO A 28 -6.19 -43.36 1.25
C PRO A 28 -4.70 -43.63 1.52
N HIS A 29 -3.82 -42.98 0.75
CA HIS A 29 -2.39 -43.12 0.95
C HIS A 29 -1.96 -42.30 2.17
N THR A 30 -1.43 -42.98 3.18
CA THR A 30 -0.77 -42.36 4.33
C THR A 30 0.28 -41.36 3.84
N LYS A 31 0.16 -40.09 4.27
CA LYS A 31 1.03 -39.00 3.81
C LYS A 31 2.47 -39.28 4.24
N THR A 32 3.35 -39.56 3.29
CA THR A 32 4.76 -39.69 3.62
C THR A 32 5.38 -38.32 3.94
N ARG A 33 5.76 -38.12 5.21
CA ARG A 33 6.33 -36.86 5.72
C ARG A 33 7.61 -36.47 4.97
N THR A 34 8.37 -37.47 4.53
CA THR A 34 9.67 -37.39 3.83
C THR A 34 9.57 -37.29 2.30
N GLY A 35 8.38 -37.42 1.70
CA GLY A 35 8.20 -37.35 0.24
C GLY A 35 8.61 -36.02 -0.41
N CYS A 36 8.98 -36.05 -1.70
CA CYS A 36 9.45 -34.86 -2.42
C CYS A 36 8.34 -33.80 -2.63
N LYS A 37 8.73 -32.53 -2.68
CA LYS A 37 7.85 -31.36 -2.92
C LYS A 37 7.03 -31.51 -4.20
N THR A 38 7.59 -32.08 -5.26
CA THR A 38 6.89 -32.26 -6.55
C THR A 38 5.78 -33.31 -6.47
N CYS A 39 6.02 -34.47 -5.85
CA CYS A 39 4.97 -35.46 -5.59
C CYS A 39 3.92 -34.96 -4.59
N LYS A 40 4.35 -34.27 -3.51
CA LYS A 40 3.44 -33.64 -2.53
C LYS A 40 2.51 -32.60 -3.19
N ARG A 41 3.06 -31.68 -4.00
CA ARG A 41 2.32 -30.68 -4.79
C ARG A 41 1.34 -31.34 -5.77
N ARG A 42 1.75 -32.43 -6.41
CA ARG A 42 0.91 -33.25 -7.31
C ARG A 42 -0.04 -34.22 -6.58
N LYS A 43 -0.04 -34.24 -5.24
CA LYS A 43 -0.88 -35.10 -4.38
C LYS A 43 -0.78 -36.60 -4.71
N ILE A 44 0.40 -37.07 -5.09
CA ILE A 44 0.70 -38.49 -5.36
C ILE A 44 1.72 -39.03 -4.34
N LYS A 45 1.68 -40.34 -4.06
CA LYS A 45 2.68 -40.99 -3.19
C LYS A 45 4.07 -40.88 -3.84
N CYS A 46 5.03 -40.38 -3.08
CA CYS A 46 6.44 -40.39 -3.46
C CYS A 46 7.03 -41.75 -3.09
N ASP A 47 7.85 -42.32 -3.97
CA ASP A 47 8.65 -43.53 -3.71
C ASP A 47 9.98 -43.22 -2.99
N GLU A 48 10.23 -41.94 -2.67
CA GLU A 48 11.33 -41.43 -1.82
C GLU A 48 12.77 -41.76 -2.25
N HIS A 49 12.91 -42.43 -3.40
CA HIS A 49 14.20 -42.67 -4.02
C HIS A 49 14.94 -41.35 -4.30
N ARG A 50 16.21 -41.31 -3.91
CA ARG A 50 17.12 -40.17 -4.07
C ARG A 50 18.18 -40.52 -5.15
N PRO A 51 18.64 -39.55 -5.96
CA PRO A 51 18.34 -38.11 -5.90
C PRO A 51 16.95 -37.74 -6.44
N SER A 52 16.35 -38.57 -7.31
CA SER A 52 15.02 -38.32 -7.89
C SER A 52 14.10 -39.54 -7.81
N CYS A 53 12.86 -39.31 -7.38
CA CYS A 53 11.85 -40.37 -7.27
C CYS A 53 11.32 -40.79 -8.65
N ARG A 54 10.98 -42.08 -8.83
CA ARG A 54 10.56 -42.66 -10.12
C ARG A 54 9.35 -41.95 -10.72
N ASN A 55 8.43 -41.45 -9.89
CA ASN A 55 7.25 -40.69 -10.34
C ASN A 55 7.55 -39.30 -10.93
N CYS A 56 8.71 -38.74 -10.63
CA CYS A 56 9.23 -37.51 -11.24
C CYS A 56 10.07 -37.82 -12.49
N VAL A 57 10.96 -38.81 -12.41
CA VAL A 57 11.80 -39.27 -13.54
C VAL A 57 10.93 -39.69 -14.74
N ARG A 58 9.93 -40.56 -14.53
CA ARG A 58 9.02 -41.04 -15.60
C ARG A 58 8.18 -39.92 -16.25
N ARG A 59 8.18 -38.72 -15.69
CA ARG A 59 7.43 -37.55 -16.18
C ARG A 59 8.34 -36.42 -16.67
N GLY A 60 9.67 -36.57 -16.62
CA GLY A 60 10.62 -35.52 -17.00
C GLY A 60 10.52 -34.25 -16.15
N VAL A 61 10.08 -34.36 -14.88
CA VAL A 61 9.89 -33.20 -13.99
C VAL A 61 10.85 -33.21 -12.80
N VAL A 62 11.34 -32.02 -12.43
CA VAL A 62 12.33 -31.83 -11.35
C VAL A 62 11.80 -32.34 -10.00
N CYS A 63 12.62 -33.11 -9.28
CA CYS A 63 12.30 -33.72 -8.00
C CYS A 63 13.09 -33.04 -6.86
N GLN A 64 12.40 -32.40 -5.91
CA GLN A 64 13.03 -31.71 -4.77
C GLN A 64 12.58 -32.30 -3.44
N PHE A 65 13.50 -32.72 -2.59
CA PHE A 65 13.21 -33.11 -1.20
C PHE A 65 13.36 -31.90 -0.25
N SER A 66 12.89 -32.02 1.00
CA SER A 66 13.14 -31.04 2.06
C SER A 66 14.08 -31.66 3.09
N LEU A 67 14.98 -30.87 3.67
CA LEU A 67 15.91 -31.28 4.72
C LEU A 67 15.45 -30.64 6.05
N ASP A 68 15.67 -31.32 7.17
CA ASP A 68 15.11 -30.94 8.48
C ASP A 68 15.88 -29.78 9.16
N PRO A 69 15.21 -28.97 10.00
CA PRO A 69 15.81 -27.83 10.68
C PRO A 69 16.44 -28.23 12.02
N GLY A 70 17.77 -28.32 12.08
CA GLY A 70 18.50 -28.77 13.26
C GLY A 70 19.93 -28.26 13.41
N ALA A 71 20.31 -27.21 12.70
CA ALA A 71 21.61 -26.54 12.83
C ALA A 71 21.40 -25.02 12.93
N GLN A 72 22.24 -24.36 13.73
CA GLN A 72 22.32 -22.89 13.80
C GLN A 72 22.72 -22.29 12.45
N PRO A 73 22.43 -21.00 12.17
CA PRO A 73 22.71 -20.37 10.89
C PRO A 73 24.20 -20.07 10.70
N SER A 74 25.00 -21.13 10.51
CA SER A 74 26.16 -21.04 9.63
C SER A 74 25.63 -20.61 8.26
N SER A 75 26.25 -19.58 7.69
CA SER A 75 26.03 -19.01 6.36
C SER A 75 25.27 -19.92 5.37
N LEU A 76 24.20 -19.37 4.78
CA LEU A 76 23.64 -19.90 3.54
C LEU A 76 24.72 -19.80 2.44
N GLN A 77 25.55 -20.83 2.33
CA GLN A 77 26.20 -21.12 1.06
C GLN A 77 25.13 -21.68 0.14
N ASP A 78 24.75 -20.89 -0.85
CA ASP A 78 23.96 -21.35 -1.98
C ASP A 78 24.57 -22.62 -2.61
N PRO A 79 23.77 -23.48 -3.24
CA PRO A 79 24.32 -24.59 -4.03
C PRO A 79 25.27 -24.00 -5.08
N PRO A 80 26.55 -24.42 -5.13
CA PRO A 80 27.51 -23.86 -6.07
C PRO A 80 27.03 -24.15 -7.50
N GLY A 81 26.78 -23.08 -8.27
CA GLY A 81 26.45 -23.17 -9.70
C GLY A 81 25.00 -22.90 -10.10
N THR A 82 24.18 -22.20 -9.30
CA THR A 82 23.00 -21.49 -9.84
C THR A 82 23.19 -19.99 -9.68
N GLU A 83 23.94 -19.39 -10.61
CA GLU A 83 24.15 -17.95 -10.66
C GLU A 83 22.78 -17.23 -10.75
N PRO A 84 22.59 -16.09 -10.04
CA PRO A 84 21.38 -15.29 -10.22
C PRO A 84 21.31 -14.87 -11.70
N PRO A 85 20.13 -15.01 -12.36
CA PRO A 85 20.01 -14.68 -13.77
C PRO A 85 20.37 -13.21 -14.00
N LEU A 86 21.24 -12.96 -14.98
CA LEU A 86 21.76 -11.64 -15.31
C LEU A 86 20.60 -10.66 -15.55
N ASN A 87 20.53 -9.59 -14.76
CA ASN A 87 19.45 -8.61 -14.88
C ASN A 87 19.68 -7.71 -16.11
N LEU A 88 19.13 -8.12 -17.25
CA LEU A 88 19.23 -7.40 -18.51
C LEU A 88 18.64 -5.98 -18.45
N VAL A 89 17.66 -5.74 -17.57
CA VAL A 89 17.08 -4.40 -17.37
C VAL A 89 18.11 -3.47 -16.72
N ASP A 90 18.75 -3.90 -15.63
CA ASP A 90 19.79 -3.08 -14.96
C ASP A 90 20.96 -2.77 -15.92
N LEU A 91 21.28 -3.69 -16.83
CA LEU A 91 22.28 -3.47 -17.88
C LEU A 91 21.81 -2.48 -18.96
N GLU A 92 20.55 -2.54 -19.41
CA GLU A 92 19.98 -1.53 -20.31
C GLU A 92 20.00 -0.15 -19.64
N LEU A 93 19.60 -0.06 -18.37
CA LEU A 93 19.59 1.18 -17.60
C LEU A 93 21.01 1.74 -17.42
N LEU A 94 22.01 0.92 -17.10
CA LEU A 94 23.41 1.37 -17.00
C LEU A 94 23.97 1.81 -18.36
N HIS A 95 23.63 1.09 -19.44
CA HIS A 95 23.99 1.45 -20.80
C HIS A 95 23.38 2.81 -21.17
N ASN A 96 22.07 3.01 -21.00
CA ASN A 96 21.40 4.28 -21.24
C ASN A 96 21.94 5.43 -20.37
N PHE A 97 22.43 5.13 -19.15
CA PHE A 97 23.07 6.16 -18.35
C PHE A 97 24.37 6.64 -18.99
N THR A 98 25.22 5.70 -19.40
CA THR A 98 26.58 5.94 -19.93
C THR A 98 26.64 6.35 -21.41
N THR A 99 25.51 6.25 -22.13
CA THR A 99 25.36 6.72 -23.52
C THR A 99 24.55 8.00 -23.66
N SER A 100 23.49 8.18 -22.86
CA SER A 100 22.50 9.25 -23.06
C SER A 100 22.27 10.11 -21.82
N THR A 101 21.99 9.49 -20.66
CA THR A 101 21.54 10.24 -19.47
C THR A 101 22.61 11.19 -18.93
N TYR A 102 23.87 10.75 -18.86
CA TYR A 102 24.99 11.55 -18.32
C TYR A 102 25.15 12.91 -19.02
N ALA A 103 24.86 12.98 -20.33
CA ALA A 103 24.98 14.19 -21.12
C ALA A 103 23.93 15.27 -20.75
N THR A 104 22.85 14.86 -20.07
CA THR A 104 21.77 15.75 -19.58
C THR A 104 21.97 16.28 -18.16
N LEU A 105 23.09 15.92 -17.50
CA LEU A 105 23.38 16.26 -16.10
C LEU A 105 24.37 17.42 -15.91
N SER A 106 24.86 18.02 -16.99
CA SER A 106 25.70 19.22 -16.98
C SER A 106 25.86 19.75 -18.42
N SER A 107 26.22 21.02 -18.58
CA SER A 107 26.73 21.56 -19.84
C SER A 107 28.26 21.36 -19.98
N ASP A 108 28.98 21.32 -18.85
CA ASP A 108 30.43 21.21 -18.80
C ASP A 108 30.92 19.81 -19.23
N PHE A 109 31.88 19.77 -20.15
CA PHE A 109 32.43 18.54 -20.72
C PHE A 109 33.16 17.67 -19.68
N ALA A 110 33.95 18.27 -18.79
CA ALA A 110 34.68 17.53 -17.76
C ALA A 110 33.73 16.92 -16.73
N ILE A 111 32.66 17.64 -16.37
CA ILE A 111 31.63 17.12 -15.46
C ILE A 111 30.82 16.00 -16.11
N ARG A 112 30.50 16.10 -17.41
CA ARG A 112 29.89 14.99 -18.16
C ARG A 112 30.74 13.72 -18.13
N GLU A 113 32.04 13.82 -18.42
CA GLU A 113 32.90 12.63 -18.45
C GLU A 113 33.11 12.02 -17.04
N LEU A 114 33.14 12.86 -16.00
CA LEU A 114 33.13 12.44 -14.59
C LEU A 114 31.86 11.63 -14.24
N TRP A 115 30.66 12.12 -14.63
CA TRP A 115 29.40 11.37 -14.49
C TRP A 115 29.42 10.04 -15.24
N ARG A 116 29.98 10.04 -16.46
CA ARG A 116 30.01 8.89 -17.35
C ARG A 116 30.95 7.77 -16.89
N THR A 117 32.08 8.11 -16.28
CA THR A 117 33.17 7.15 -16.04
C THR A 117 33.50 7.00 -14.56
N ASP A 118 34.02 8.04 -13.90
CA ASP A 118 34.52 7.93 -12.54
C ASP A 118 33.40 7.71 -11.52
N ILE A 119 32.27 8.41 -11.67
CA ILE A 119 31.10 8.20 -10.81
C ILE A 119 30.50 6.80 -11.01
N ILE A 120 30.55 6.22 -12.23
CA ILE A 120 30.16 4.82 -12.47
C ILE A 120 31.10 3.83 -11.79
N ARG A 121 32.42 4.03 -11.93
CA ARG A 121 33.44 3.22 -11.24
C ARG A 121 33.27 3.30 -9.72
N TYR A 122 32.99 4.48 -9.20
CA TYR A 122 32.77 4.71 -7.78
C TYR A 122 31.46 4.09 -7.28
N ALA A 123 30.38 4.22 -8.05
CA ALA A 123 29.07 3.60 -7.77
C ALA A 123 29.13 2.07 -7.79
N SER A 124 30.04 1.44 -8.55
CA SER A 124 30.25 -0.01 -8.53
C SER A 124 30.65 -0.56 -7.15
N ARG A 125 31.15 0.31 -6.25
CA ARG A 125 31.48 -0.01 -4.85
C ARG A 125 30.40 0.42 -3.85
N HIS A 126 29.36 1.12 -4.30
CA HIS A 126 28.33 1.72 -3.45
C HIS A 126 26.94 1.43 -4.04
N GLU A 127 26.34 0.29 -3.65
CA GLU A 127 25.11 -0.23 -4.26
C GLU A 127 23.97 0.80 -4.30
N TYR A 128 23.79 1.61 -3.25
CA TYR A 128 22.75 2.64 -3.22
C TYR A 128 22.98 3.76 -4.23
N VAL A 129 24.24 4.14 -4.49
CA VAL A 129 24.59 5.10 -5.55
C VAL A 129 24.27 4.49 -6.91
N MET A 130 24.71 3.26 -7.18
CA MET A 130 24.41 2.55 -8.43
C MET A 130 22.90 2.43 -8.67
N ARG A 131 22.13 2.02 -7.67
CA ARG A 131 20.66 1.97 -7.77
C ARG A 131 20.06 3.34 -8.10
N THR A 132 20.59 4.44 -7.57
CA THR A 132 20.08 5.79 -7.88
C THR A 132 20.43 6.21 -9.32
N ILE A 133 21.59 5.81 -9.84
CA ILE A 133 21.98 5.97 -11.25
C ILE A 133 21.03 5.20 -12.18
N LEU A 134 20.74 3.94 -11.87
CA LEU A 134 19.77 3.12 -12.62
C LEU A 134 18.36 3.73 -12.55
N ALA A 135 17.96 4.24 -11.38
CA ALA A 135 16.66 4.87 -11.18
C ALA A 135 16.48 6.13 -12.05
N LEU A 136 17.48 7.01 -12.08
CA LEU A 136 17.47 8.22 -12.91
C LEU A 136 17.52 7.87 -14.41
N SER A 137 18.27 6.85 -14.80
CA SER A 137 18.30 6.35 -16.18
C SER A 137 16.95 5.78 -16.64
N ALA A 138 16.25 5.04 -15.77
CA ALA A 138 14.91 4.54 -16.05
C ALA A 138 13.91 5.69 -16.21
N LEU A 139 14.00 6.71 -15.35
CA LEU A 139 13.17 7.90 -15.44
C LEU A 139 13.42 8.69 -16.75
N HIS A 140 14.67 8.79 -17.19
CA HIS A 140 15.04 9.36 -18.47
C HIS A 140 14.46 8.56 -19.66
N LEU A 141 14.53 7.23 -19.64
CA LEU A 141 13.85 6.39 -20.65
C LEU A 141 12.33 6.55 -20.62
N ALA A 142 11.72 6.67 -19.44
CA ALA A 142 10.28 6.87 -19.30
C ALA A 142 9.79 8.21 -19.91
N HIS A 143 10.67 9.21 -20.01
CA HIS A 143 10.39 10.47 -20.70
C HIS A 143 10.39 10.29 -22.23
N TYR A 144 11.44 9.64 -22.78
CA TYR A 144 11.63 9.51 -24.23
C TYR A 144 10.96 8.28 -24.88
N ARG A 145 10.50 7.29 -24.09
CA ARG A 145 9.76 6.09 -24.56
C ARG A 145 8.35 6.03 -23.94
N PRO A 146 7.39 6.84 -24.41
CA PRO A 146 6.05 6.93 -23.81
C PRO A 146 5.29 5.60 -23.79
N GLU A 147 5.54 4.72 -24.77
CA GLU A 147 4.93 3.38 -24.89
C GLU A 147 5.23 2.46 -23.70
N GLN A 148 6.40 2.61 -23.08
CA GLN A 148 6.90 1.77 -21.98
C GLN A 148 7.03 2.56 -20.67
N LYS A 149 6.42 3.75 -20.61
CA LYS A 149 6.55 4.70 -19.50
C LYS A 149 6.16 4.13 -18.15
N SER A 150 5.12 3.30 -18.07
CA SER A 150 4.69 2.65 -16.82
C SER A 150 5.79 1.77 -16.22
N ASP A 151 6.47 1.02 -17.07
CA ASP A 151 7.37 -0.07 -16.66
C ASP A 151 8.72 0.51 -16.25
N TYR A 152 9.22 1.48 -17.03
CA TYR A 152 10.39 2.26 -16.64
C TYR A 152 10.14 3.10 -15.37
N LEU A 153 8.95 3.69 -15.18
CA LEU A 153 8.61 4.35 -13.91
C LEU A 153 8.58 3.36 -12.73
N ALA A 154 8.05 2.16 -12.91
CA ALA A 154 8.05 1.13 -11.86
C ALA A 154 9.49 0.73 -11.46
N HIS A 155 10.40 0.59 -12.43
CA HIS A 155 11.82 0.34 -12.16
C HIS A 155 12.51 1.55 -11.51
N ALA A 156 12.25 2.76 -12.00
CA ALA A 156 12.75 4.02 -11.43
C ALA A 156 12.43 4.11 -9.93
N TYR A 157 11.16 3.98 -9.55
CA TYR A 157 10.75 4.03 -8.14
C TYR A 157 11.25 2.84 -7.32
N ALA A 158 11.32 1.63 -7.89
CA ALA A 158 11.83 0.45 -7.18
C ALA A 158 13.30 0.61 -6.77
N HIS A 159 14.17 1.04 -7.70
CA HIS A 159 15.58 1.29 -7.42
C HIS A 159 15.78 2.49 -6.49
N HIS A 160 15.08 3.61 -6.71
CA HIS A 160 15.20 4.80 -5.87
C HIS A 160 14.80 4.52 -4.42
N ARG A 161 13.69 3.80 -4.20
CA ARG A 161 13.24 3.40 -2.85
C ARG A 161 14.24 2.48 -2.15
N ALA A 162 14.82 1.52 -2.87
CA ALA A 162 15.84 0.64 -2.34
C ALA A 162 17.13 1.39 -1.96
N ALA A 163 17.58 2.33 -2.80
CA ALA A 163 18.72 3.19 -2.51
C ALA A 163 18.49 4.10 -1.29
N THR A 164 17.32 4.73 -1.23
CA THR A 164 16.95 5.69 -0.17
C THR A 164 17.03 5.05 1.22
N HIS A 165 16.57 3.81 1.39
CA HIS A 165 16.63 3.12 2.68
C HIS A 165 18.06 3.05 3.24
N THR A 166 19.02 2.63 2.42
CA THR A 166 20.44 2.51 2.80
C THR A 166 21.10 3.88 3.00
N ALA A 167 20.86 4.82 2.08
CA ALA A 167 21.41 6.18 2.18
C ALA A 167 20.92 6.90 3.45
N VAL A 168 19.63 6.76 3.81
CA VAL A 168 19.06 7.37 5.01
C VAL A 168 19.68 6.85 6.30
N ALA A 169 20.03 5.56 6.36
CA ALA A 169 20.74 4.99 7.49
C ALA A 169 22.16 5.58 7.63
N LEU A 170 22.92 5.64 6.53
CA LEU A 170 24.30 6.18 6.49
C LEU A 170 24.36 7.69 6.75
N MET A 171 23.36 8.47 6.34
CA MET A 171 23.29 9.90 6.68
C MET A 171 23.12 10.13 8.19
N LYS A 172 22.50 9.18 8.92
CA LYS A 172 22.30 9.27 10.37
C LYS A 172 23.44 8.68 11.20
N SER A 173 24.31 7.85 10.63
CA SER A 173 25.46 7.28 11.36
C SER A 173 26.69 8.21 11.35
N ALA A 174 27.62 7.93 12.26
CA ALA A 174 28.94 8.58 12.32
C ALA A 174 29.77 8.28 11.07
N ASP A 175 29.67 7.05 10.54
CA ASP A 175 30.36 6.55 9.34
C ASP A 175 29.99 7.31 8.05
N GLY A 176 28.95 8.14 8.08
CA GLY A 176 28.61 9.06 7.00
C GLY A 176 29.68 10.13 6.72
N ALA A 177 30.66 10.34 7.62
CA ALA A 177 31.82 11.19 7.37
C ALA A 177 32.89 10.52 6.48
N GLU A 178 32.97 9.19 6.49
CA GLU A 178 33.84 8.41 5.60
C GLU A 178 33.20 8.34 4.20
N ASN A 179 31.90 8.06 4.14
CA ASN A 179 31.13 7.91 2.91
C ASN A 179 30.59 9.24 2.32
N CYS A 180 31.20 10.38 2.68
CA CYS A 180 30.67 11.70 2.36
C CYS A 180 30.50 11.99 0.85
N GLU A 181 31.42 11.52 0.01
CA GLU A 181 31.32 11.68 -1.45
C GLU A 181 30.17 10.84 -2.03
N ALA A 182 30.02 9.59 -1.58
CA ALA A 182 28.94 8.70 -2.00
C ALA A 182 27.56 9.24 -1.61
N LEU A 183 27.44 9.80 -0.40
CA LEU A 183 26.23 10.49 0.07
C LEU A 183 25.95 11.77 -0.71
N TRP A 184 26.98 12.55 -1.08
CA TRP A 184 26.84 13.72 -1.94
C TRP A 184 26.31 13.34 -3.34
N VAL A 185 26.91 12.32 -3.98
CA VAL A 185 26.48 11.83 -5.31
C VAL A 185 25.04 11.30 -5.26
N PHE A 186 24.70 10.54 -4.21
CA PHE A 186 23.32 10.10 -3.97
C PHE A 186 22.36 11.30 -3.88
N SER A 187 22.68 12.32 -3.06
CA SER A 187 21.81 13.48 -2.89
C SER A 187 21.53 14.23 -4.19
N ILE A 188 22.56 14.45 -5.03
CA ILE A 188 22.40 15.14 -6.32
C ILE A 188 21.60 14.29 -7.32
N LEU A 189 21.87 12.98 -7.41
CA LEU A 189 21.09 12.08 -8.27
C LEU A 189 19.62 11.97 -7.81
N THR A 190 19.36 11.98 -6.51
CA THR A 190 17.99 12.03 -5.95
C THR A 190 17.31 13.36 -6.25
N MET A 191 18.05 14.47 -6.29
CA MET A 191 17.51 15.78 -6.68
C MET A 191 17.08 15.79 -8.16
N TYR A 192 17.93 15.28 -9.07
CA TYR A 192 17.56 15.02 -10.46
C TYR A 192 16.34 14.08 -10.58
N PHE A 193 16.31 13.01 -9.80
CA PHE A 193 15.21 12.04 -9.79
C PHE A 193 13.88 12.67 -9.36
N ALA A 194 13.90 13.48 -8.30
CA ALA A 194 12.71 14.15 -7.79
C ALA A 194 12.17 15.22 -8.75
N LEU A 195 13.06 15.96 -9.44
CA LEU A 195 12.69 16.94 -10.45
C LEU A 195 12.12 16.29 -11.72
N GLY A 196 12.77 15.25 -12.23
CA GLY A 196 12.31 14.52 -13.43
C GLY A 196 11.10 13.60 -13.18
N SER A 197 10.69 13.41 -11.92
CA SER A 197 9.55 12.56 -11.58
C SER A 197 8.22 13.19 -12.05
N PRO A 198 7.24 12.38 -12.48
CA PRO A 198 5.91 12.88 -12.83
C PRO A 198 5.31 13.76 -11.73
N ARG A 199 5.09 15.04 -12.03
CA ARG A 199 4.44 16.01 -11.13
C ARG A 199 3.01 15.56 -10.80
N THR A 200 2.75 15.30 -9.53
CA THR A 200 1.40 15.19 -8.97
C THR A 200 0.92 16.55 -8.49
N LYS A 201 -0.38 16.70 -8.18
CA LYS A 201 -0.88 17.92 -7.53
C LYS A 201 -0.11 18.20 -6.23
N ASP A 202 0.24 17.17 -5.48
CA ASP A 202 0.88 17.26 -4.16
C ASP A 202 2.42 17.38 -4.23
N THR A 203 2.98 17.70 -5.41
CA THR A 203 4.43 17.90 -5.59
C THR A 203 4.83 19.30 -5.10
N SER A 204 5.19 19.43 -3.82
CA SER A 204 5.77 20.66 -3.23
C SER A 204 7.26 20.50 -2.92
N LEU A 205 8.02 19.93 -3.87
CA LEU A 205 9.45 19.61 -3.71
C LEU A 205 10.31 20.80 -3.29
N LEU A 206 9.97 22.01 -3.75
CA LEU A 206 10.74 23.24 -3.54
C LEU A 206 10.10 24.20 -2.50
N MET A 207 8.89 23.92 -2.01
CA MET A 207 8.26 24.68 -0.92
C MET A 207 8.03 23.87 0.37
N GLY A 208 8.24 22.55 0.36
CA GLY A 208 8.55 21.76 1.56
C GLY A 208 7.68 20.56 1.88
N GLU A 209 6.68 20.22 1.05
CA GLU A 209 5.88 18.99 1.20
C GLU A 209 6.07 18.07 0.00
N SER A 210 6.81 16.97 0.17
CA SER A 210 6.99 16.01 -0.93
C SER A 210 7.17 14.59 -0.43
N SER A 211 6.78 13.63 -1.28
CA SER A 211 7.00 12.19 -1.07
C SER A 211 8.47 11.77 -1.19
N PHE A 212 9.38 12.70 -1.47
CA PHE A 212 10.82 12.51 -1.51
C PHE A 212 11.44 12.88 -0.15
N PRO A 213 12.68 12.43 0.14
CA PRO A 213 13.38 12.96 1.31
C PRO A 213 13.42 14.49 1.23
N ASP A 214 13.07 15.15 2.33
CA ASP A 214 13.06 16.61 2.46
C ASP A 214 14.32 17.20 1.79
N TRP A 215 14.21 18.30 1.04
CA TRP A 215 15.38 18.93 0.42
C TRP A 215 16.43 19.32 1.49
N ILE A 216 16.05 19.67 2.73
CA ILE A 216 16.97 19.82 3.88
C ILE A 216 17.74 18.53 4.16
N PHE A 217 17.07 17.38 4.05
CA PHE A 217 17.68 16.07 4.23
C PHE A 217 18.64 15.72 3.10
N LEU A 218 18.31 16.04 1.84
CA LEU A 218 19.23 15.87 0.71
C LEU A 218 20.45 16.80 0.83
N LEU A 219 20.23 18.05 1.25
CA LEU A 219 21.29 18.99 1.56
C LEU A 219 22.18 18.54 2.74
N ASN A 220 21.72 17.69 3.66
CA ASN A 220 22.61 17.15 4.70
C ASN A 220 23.73 16.27 4.13
N GLY A 221 23.50 15.55 3.02
CA GLY A 221 24.57 14.87 2.28
C GLY A 221 25.61 15.87 1.75
N VAL A 222 25.15 17.03 1.26
CA VAL A 222 26.00 18.13 0.77
C VAL A 222 26.76 18.81 1.91
N ARG A 223 26.09 19.12 3.03
CA ARG A 223 26.68 19.70 4.25
C ARG A 223 27.79 18.83 4.82
N LYS A 224 27.61 17.49 4.89
CA LYS A 224 28.66 16.57 5.38
C LYS A 224 29.94 16.65 4.55
N LEU A 225 29.84 16.80 3.23
CA LEU A 225 31.02 17.07 2.39
C LEU A 225 31.58 18.46 2.69
N HIS A 226 30.73 19.50 2.74
CA HIS A 226 31.16 20.88 2.99
C HIS A 226 31.95 21.07 4.29
N TYR A 227 31.53 20.47 5.42
CA TYR A 227 32.31 20.50 6.67
C TYR A 227 33.70 19.85 6.52
N LYS A 228 33.81 18.79 5.71
CA LYS A 228 35.09 18.13 5.42
C LYS A 228 36.00 19.03 4.56
N LEU A 229 35.42 19.76 3.60
CA LEU A 229 36.13 20.75 2.78
C LEU A 229 36.66 21.93 3.61
N GLN A 230 35.89 22.45 4.56
CA GLN A 230 36.34 23.53 5.45
C GLN A 230 37.52 23.11 6.35
N SER A 231 37.74 21.81 6.57
CA SER A 231 38.77 21.29 7.46
C SER A 231 40.12 20.97 6.81
N ASN A 232 40.19 20.87 5.46
CA ASN A 232 41.38 20.39 4.75
C ASN A 232 41.38 20.81 3.26
N ASN A 233 42.58 20.87 2.67
CA ASN A 233 42.74 21.02 1.22
C ASN A 233 42.34 19.71 0.50
N TYR A 234 41.04 19.54 0.22
CA TYR A 234 40.46 18.29 -0.29
C TYR A 234 40.89 17.97 -1.72
N SER A 235 41.24 16.69 -1.96
CA SER A 235 41.67 16.15 -3.24
C SER A 235 40.98 14.81 -3.58
N GLY A 236 39.65 14.79 -3.50
CA GLY A 236 38.83 13.60 -3.80
C GLY A 236 38.21 13.60 -5.21
N MET A 237 37.33 12.62 -5.47
CA MET A 237 36.70 12.43 -6.79
C MET A 237 35.86 13.65 -7.23
N LEU A 238 35.24 14.35 -6.28
CA LEU A 238 34.33 15.46 -6.56
C LEU A 238 35.06 16.79 -6.80
N SER A 239 36.40 16.82 -6.75
CA SER A 239 37.19 18.04 -6.95
C SER A 239 36.84 18.84 -8.22
N PRO A 240 36.57 18.23 -9.39
CA PRO A 240 36.14 18.98 -10.58
C PRO A 240 34.78 19.67 -10.41
N ILE A 241 33.81 19.00 -9.77
CA ILE A 241 32.49 19.57 -9.49
C ILE A 241 32.62 20.72 -8.49
N LEU A 242 33.44 20.55 -7.45
CA LEU A 242 33.66 21.59 -6.43
C LEU A 242 34.37 22.81 -7.02
N ALA A 243 35.33 22.62 -7.91
CA ALA A 243 35.99 23.71 -8.64
C ALA A 243 35.02 24.46 -9.56
N LEU A 244 34.13 23.75 -10.28
CA LEU A 244 33.05 24.39 -11.04
C LEU A 244 32.10 25.16 -10.11
N GLY A 245 31.69 24.57 -8.99
CA GLY A 245 30.83 25.21 -8.00
C GLY A 245 31.43 26.49 -7.42
N ALA A 246 32.72 26.48 -7.06
CA ALA A 246 33.45 27.66 -6.58
C ALA A 246 33.50 28.76 -7.66
N ARG A 247 33.84 28.42 -8.90
CA ARG A 247 33.85 29.38 -10.02
C ARG A 247 32.45 29.98 -10.28
N ARG A 248 31.39 29.18 -10.20
CA ARG A 248 30.01 29.68 -10.40
C ARG A 248 29.54 30.53 -9.22
N TRP A 249 29.96 30.21 -8.00
CA TRP A 249 29.75 31.04 -6.82
C TRP A 249 30.42 32.41 -6.96
N GLU A 250 31.68 32.45 -7.37
CA GLU A 250 32.41 33.69 -7.63
C GLU A 250 31.71 34.54 -8.69
N LEU A 251 31.29 33.92 -9.80
CA LEU A 251 30.52 34.59 -10.86
C LEU A 251 29.19 35.17 -10.33
N SER A 252 28.41 34.42 -9.55
CA SER A 252 27.14 34.95 -9.02
C SER A 252 27.31 36.08 -8.02
N HIS A 253 28.51 36.23 -7.43
CA HIS A 253 28.86 37.30 -6.48
C HIS A 253 29.64 38.46 -7.11
N ASP A 254 29.90 38.43 -8.43
CA ASP A 254 30.47 39.59 -9.11
C ASP A 254 29.47 40.76 -9.07
N SER A 255 29.97 41.93 -8.69
CA SER A 255 29.31 43.24 -8.80
C SER A 255 28.42 43.38 -10.03
N LYS A 256 28.88 42.95 -11.21
CA LYS A 256 28.17 43.08 -12.49
C LYS A 256 26.79 42.42 -12.50
N PHE A 257 26.63 41.28 -11.82
CA PHE A 257 25.33 40.58 -11.73
C PHE A 257 24.53 41.01 -10.49
N MET A 258 25.22 41.54 -9.48
CA MET A 258 24.65 42.10 -8.26
C MET A 258 24.02 43.51 -8.43
N GLU A 259 24.11 44.13 -9.61
CA GLU A 259 23.48 45.43 -9.92
C GLU A 259 22.07 45.31 -10.55
N SER A 260 21.44 44.13 -10.52
CA SER A 260 20.11 43.91 -11.10
C SER A 260 18.99 44.65 -10.33
N ASP A 261 18.36 45.62 -11.01
CA ASP A 261 17.22 46.45 -10.57
C ASP A 261 15.93 45.64 -10.30
N LYS A 262 15.87 44.39 -10.78
CA LYS A 262 14.63 43.59 -10.81
C LYS A 262 14.07 43.26 -9.43
N LEU A 263 14.90 43.25 -8.39
CA LEU A 263 14.49 42.97 -7.01
C LEU A 263 14.26 44.23 -6.16
N ASP A 264 14.68 45.41 -6.61
CA ASP A 264 14.70 46.63 -5.77
C ASP A 264 13.30 47.05 -5.30
N ASN A 265 12.30 46.91 -6.18
CA ASN A 265 10.90 47.14 -5.83
C ASN A 265 10.39 46.15 -4.77
N LEU A 266 10.76 44.87 -4.87
CA LEU A 266 10.40 43.86 -3.87
C LEU A 266 11.11 44.13 -2.53
N GLU A 267 12.38 44.51 -2.58
CA GLU A 267 13.18 44.88 -1.41
C GLU A 267 12.56 46.08 -0.66
N SER A 268 12.08 47.08 -1.40
CA SER A 268 11.36 48.25 -0.86
C SER A 268 10.01 47.88 -0.25
N LEU A 269 9.23 47.02 -0.91
CA LEU A 269 7.94 46.53 -0.41
C LEU A 269 8.12 45.73 0.90
N ILE A 270 9.08 44.81 0.96
CA ILE A 270 9.37 44.04 2.18
C ILE A 270 9.94 44.92 3.29
N SER A 271 10.79 45.90 2.95
CA SER A 271 11.35 46.84 3.93
C SER A 271 10.29 47.73 4.60
N SER A 272 9.15 47.96 3.93
CA SER A 272 8.05 48.79 4.40
C SER A 272 6.90 47.98 5.02
N SER A 273 6.66 46.73 4.60
CA SER A 273 5.62 45.85 5.17
C SER A 273 6.07 45.12 6.44
N VAL A 274 7.30 44.62 6.50
CA VAL A 274 7.76 43.73 7.58
C VAL A 274 8.29 44.54 8.78
N THR A 275 7.45 44.70 9.80
CA THR A 275 7.79 45.49 11.00
C THR A 275 8.86 44.83 11.87
N ASP A 276 8.87 43.50 12.00
CA ASP A 276 9.87 42.75 12.78
C ASP A 276 11.27 42.86 12.13
N PRO A 277 12.28 43.44 12.83
CA PRO A 277 13.63 43.55 12.30
C PRO A 277 14.31 42.21 11.99
N SER A 278 13.98 41.15 12.74
CA SER A 278 14.60 39.84 12.60
C SER A 278 14.10 39.09 11.35
N LEU A 279 12.78 39.03 11.15
CA LEU A 279 12.17 38.48 9.93
C LEU A 279 12.56 39.29 8.69
N ARG A 280 12.58 40.63 8.80
CA ARG A 280 13.02 41.52 7.72
C ARG A 280 14.46 41.24 7.31
N HIS A 281 15.38 41.04 8.26
CA HIS A 281 16.76 40.67 7.95
C HIS A 281 16.84 39.34 7.18
N VAL A 282 16.07 38.31 7.58
CA VAL A 282 16.01 37.02 6.86
C VAL A 282 15.49 37.17 5.43
N TYR A 283 14.47 37.99 5.19
CA TYR A 283 13.95 38.23 3.84
C TYR A 283 14.89 39.05 2.96
N LEU A 284 15.50 40.11 3.52
CA LEU A 284 16.47 40.93 2.79
C LEU A 284 17.73 40.14 2.43
N GLU A 285 18.19 39.25 3.32
CA GLU A 285 19.28 38.32 3.05
C GLU A 285 18.92 37.35 1.92
N ALA A 286 17.71 36.78 1.93
CA ALA A 286 17.23 35.91 0.85
C ALA A 286 17.14 36.64 -0.50
N ILE A 287 16.74 37.93 -0.51
CA ILE A 287 16.77 38.78 -1.71
C ILE A 287 18.20 39.06 -2.18
N ARG A 288 19.12 39.40 -1.26
CA ARG A 288 20.52 39.68 -1.56
C ARG A 288 21.18 38.50 -2.27
N GLU A 289 20.99 37.30 -1.73
CA GLU A 289 21.52 36.05 -2.30
C GLU A 289 20.81 35.64 -3.61
N LEU A 290 19.53 36.02 -3.78
CA LEU A 290 18.81 35.77 -5.04
C LEU A 290 19.27 36.72 -6.17
N ARG A 291 19.66 37.96 -5.84
CA ARG A 291 20.02 38.99 -6.83
C ARG A 291 21.16 38.53 -7.76
N GLY A 292 22.20 37.94 -7.20
CA GLY A 292 23.33 37.40 -7.95
C GLY A 292 22.96 36.24 -8.88
N GLN A 293 22.14 35.29 -8.40
CA GLN A 293 21.65 34.16 -9.21
C GLN A 293 20.73 34.62 -10.34
N LEU A 294 19.85 35.59 -10.06
CA LEU A 294 18.94 36.15 -11.04
C LEU A 294 19.69 36.98 -12.11
N GLY A 295 20.68 37.78 -11.70
CA GLY A 295 21.55 38.51 -12.61
C GLY A 295 22.33 37.58 -13.55
N LEU A 296 22.89 36.49 -13.02
CA LEU A 296 23.56 35.45 -13.82
C LEU A 296 22.58 34.79 -14.81
N ALA A 297 21.40 34.38 -14.35
CA ALA A 297 20.37 33.70 -15.15
C ALA A 297 19.75 34.57 -16.26
N LEU A 298 19.74 35.89 -16.09
CA LEU A 298 19.26 36.85 -17.10
C LEU A 298 20.37 37.35 -18.03
N SER A 299 21.64 37.08 -17.73
CA SER A 299 22.76 37.59 -18.51
C SER A 299 22.90 36.90 -19.87
N SER A 300 23.14 37.68 -20.92
CA SER A 300 23.42 37.16 -22.27
C SER A 300 24.82 36.51 -22.41
N GLU A 301 25.69 36.67 -21.41
CA GLU A 301 27.03 36.11 -21.38
C GLU A 301 27.05 34.68 -20.79
N CYS A 302 26.05 34.30 -19.99
CA CYS A 302 25.94 32.94 -19.47
C CYS A 302 25.29 32.02 -20.52
N GLN A 303 26.11 31.23 -21.22
CA GLN A 303 25.61 30.32 -22.28
C GLN A 303 24.80 29.13 -21.74
N SER A 304 24.94 28.78 -20.45
CA SER A 304 24.22 27.66 -19.83
C SER A 304 24.21 27.71 -18.30
N MET A 305 23.02 27.45 -17.76
CA MET A 305 22.78 27.23 -16.32
C MET A 305 23.02 25.76 -15.97
N GLU A 306 23.59 25.53 -14.78
CA GLU A 306 23.82 24.22 -14.18
C GLU A 306 22.78 23.94 -13.09
N ILE A 307 22.58 22.67 -12.71
CA ILE A 307 21.69 22.35 -11.58
C ILE A 307 22.13 23.04 -10.27
N MET A 308 23.44 23.27 -10.10
CA MET A 308 23.96 23.91 -8.89
C MET A 308 23.42 25.34 -8.72
N ASP A 309 23.16 26.08 -9.79
CA ASP A 309 22.64 27.45 -9.71
C ASP A 309 21.18 27.49 -9.22
N ALA A 310 20.38 26.47 -9.55
CA ALA A 310 19.03 26.34 -9.03
C ALA A 310 19.00 26.07 -7.51
N PHE A 311 20.00 25.37 -6.97
CA PHE A 311 19.95 24.89 -5.59
C PHE A 311 20.93 25.60 -4.64
N VAL A 312 21.90 26.35 -5.15
CA VAL A 312 22.83 27.13 -4.32
C VAL A 312 22.09 28.17 -3.48
N TRP A 313 21.13 28.91 -4.06
CA TRP A 313 20.30 29.85 -3.31
C TRP A 313 19.53 29.16 -2.18
N GLN A 314 18.84 28.06 -2.48
CA GLN A 314 18.10 27.27 -1.48
C GLN A 314 18.99 26.71 -0.38
N PHE A 315 20.25 26.36 -0.70
CA PHE A 315 21.24 25.90 0.28
C PHE A 315 21.69 27.02 1.22
N ILE A 316 21.93 28.23 0.72
CA ILE A 316 22.33 29.39 1.53
C ILE A 316 21.19 29.77 2.49
N VAL A 317 19.98 29.93 1.96
CA VAL A 317 18.83 30.45 2.72
C VAL A 317 18.10 29.37 3.53
N ALA A 318 18.67 28.15 3.61
CA ALA A 318 18.03 26.94 4.11
C ALA A 318 17.56 27.01 5.58
N GLU A 319 18.31 27.70 6.45
CA GLU A 319 18.08 27.70 7.90
C GLU A 319 17.19 28.86 8.37
N GLY A 320 17.20 29.98 7.65
CA GLY A 320 16.40 31.17 7.98
C GLY A 320 15.12 31.31 7.15
N PHE A 321 15.24 31.39 5.83
CA PHE A 321 14.14 31.74 4.92
C PHE A 321 13.20 30.56 4.66
N MET A 322 13.75 29.37 4.43
CA MET A 322 12.92 28.25 3.97
C MET A 322 11.87 27.76 4.98
N PRO A 323 12.04 27.86 6.32
CA PRO A 323 10.95 27.69 7.27
C PRO A 323 9.77 28.66 7.07
N LEU A 324 10.04 29.90 6.65
CA LEU A 324 9.01 30.92 6.35
C LEU A 324 8.26 30.59 5.05
N LEU A 325 8.98 30.08 4.04
CA LEU A 325 8.38 29.57 2.80
C LEU A 325 7.48 28.35 3.06
N ARG A 326 7.90 27.41 3.91
CA ARG A 326 7.07 26.27 4.36
C ARG A 326 5.81 26.69 5.10
N ALA A 327 5.87 27.81 5.83
CA ALA A 327 4.72 28.40 6.51
C ALA A 327 3.82 29.21 5.56
N HIS A 328 4.14 29.27 4.26
CA HIS A 328 3.44 30.06 3.24
C HIS A 328 3.26 31.54 3.64
N THR A 329 4.25 32.15 4.31
CA THR A 329 4.23 33.59 4.55
C THR A 329 4.27 34.34 3.23
N GLN A 330 3.49 35.42 3.13
CA GLN A 330 3.21 36.07 1.85
C GLN A 330 4.49 36.65 1.22
N GLU A 331 5.38 37.19 2.05
CA GLU A 331 6.68 37.72 1.64
C GLU A 331 7.64 36.61 1.19
N ALA A 332 7.64 35.44 1.84
CA ALA A 332 8.45 34.31 1.40
C ALA A 332 7.97 33.75 0.05
N VAL A 333 6.65 33.60 -0.11
CA VAL A 333 6.04 33.15 -1.38
C VAL A 333 6.31 34.16 -2.50
N ALA A 334 6.26 35.47 -2.20
CA ALA A 334 6.60 36.52 -3.16
C ALA A 334 8.08 36.46 -3.58
N ILE A 335 9.03 36.30 -2.65
CA ILE A 335 10.46 36.08 -2.98
C ILE A 335 10.65 34.80 -3.81
N PHE A 336 9.97 33.72 -3.46
CA PHE A 336 10.06 32.45 -4.18
C PHE A 336 9.53 32.55 -5.63
N ALA A 337 8.60 33.46 -5.90
CA ALA A 337 8.15 33.77 -7.26
C ALA A 337 9.30 34.24 -8.16
N TYR A 338 10.19 35.09 -7.64
CA TYR A 338 11.38 35.57 -8.37
C TYR A 338 12.39 34.42 -8.59
N PHE A 339 12.54 33.52 -7.62
CA PHE A 339 13.34 32.31 -7.79
C PHE A 339 12.81 31.39 -8.90
N CYS A 340 11.49 31.35 -9.15
CA CYS A 340 10.91 30.59 -10.26
C CYS A 340 11.40 31.05 -11.66
N VAL A 341 11.91 32.29 -11.78
CA VAL A 341 12.55 32.77 -13.02
C VAL A 341 13.88 32.06 -13.28
N VAL A 342 14.67 31.77 -12.23
CA VAL A 342 15.92 31.00 -12.33
C VAL A 342 15.60 29.56 -12.79
N ILE A 343 14.56 28.95 -12.23
CA ILE A 343 14.03 27.66 -12.69
C ILE A 343 13.59 27.70 -14.15
N ASN A 344 12.97 28.80 -14.61
CA ASN A 344 12.52 28.95 -15.99
C ASN A 344 13.66 28.85 -17.02
N LYS A 345 14.85 29.39 -16.69
CA LYS A 345 16.03 29.31 -17.58
C LYS A 345 16.62 27.89 -17.69
N LEU A 346 16.22 26.96 -16.83
CA LEU A 346 16.65 25.57 -16.83
C LEU A 346 15.66 24.59 -17.49
N GLU A 347 14.48 25.03 -17.92
CA GLU A 347 13.43 24.16 -18.51
C GLU A 347 13.82 23.49 -19.83
N GLY A 348 14.90 23.94 -20.48
CA GLY A 348 15.49 23.24 -21.63
C GLY A 348 15.95 21.81 -21.30
N ASN A 349 16.06 21.47 -20.01
CA ASN A 349 16.36 20.13 -19.54
C ASN A 349 15.06 19.33 -19.26
N TRP A 350 15.01 18.09 -19.74
CA TRP A 350 13.85 17.19 -19.60
C TRP A 350 13.37 17.01 -18.14
N TRP A 351 14.30 17.10 -17.18
CA TRP A 351 14.03 16.95 -15.74
C TRP A 351 13.50 18.24 -15.09
N LEU A 352 13.53 19.39 -15.76
CA LEU A 352 12.93 20.65 -15.29
C LEU A 352 11.82 21.21 -16.20
N GLN A 353 11.51 20.57 -17.33
CA GLN A 353 10.52 21.04 -18.30
C GLN A 353 9.11 21.27 -17.70
N GLY A 354 8.60 22.51 -17.77
CA GLY A 354 7.29 22.92 -17.24
C GLY A 354 7.18 23.03 -15.71
N TRP A 355 8.30 23.14 -14.98
CA TRP A 355 8.31 23.42 -13.55
C TRP A 355 8.03 24.88 -13.20
N SER A 356 8.51 25.85 -13.98
CA SER A 356 8.35 27.29 -13.70
C SER A 356 6.86 27.68 -13.64
N GLY A 357 6.07 27.26 -14.64
CA GLY A 357 4.62 27.49 -14.67
C GLY A 357 3.85 26.69 -13.61
N PHE A 358 4.34 25.51 -13.22
CA PHE A 358 3.74 24.72 -12.14
C PHE A 358 3.98 25.37 -10.76
N LEU A 359 5.20 25.84 -10.50
CA LEU A 359 5.55 26.57 -9.28
C LEU A 359 4.86 27.94 -9.24
N MET A 360 4.78 28.66 -10.36
CA MET A 360 4.10 29.96 -10.42
C MET A 360 2.60 29.85 -10.17
N ALA A 361 1.95 28.77 -10.64
CA ALA A 361 0.56 28.48 -10.27
C ALA A 361 0.40 28.30 -8.75
N ARG A 362 1.33 27.58 -8.10
CA ARG A 362 1.35 27.36 -6.65
C ARG A 362 1.63 28.63 -5.84
N VAL A 363 2.53 29.49 -6.32
CA VAL A 363 2.76 30.84 -5.79
C VAL A 363 1.45 31.63 -5.85
N TRP A 364 0.80 31.69 -7.02
CA TRP A 364 -0.43 32.45 -7.22
C TRP A 364 -1.61 31.96 -6.36
N GLU A 365 -1.74 30.64 -6.18
CA GLU A 365 -2.71 30.04 -5.26
C GLU A 365 -2.45 30.41 -3.78
N SER A 366 -1.18 30.59 -3.39
CA SER A 366 -0.77 30.89 -2.02
C SER A 366 -0.79 32.38 -1.66
N LEU A 367 -0.75 33.27 -2.67
CA LEU A 367 -0.74 34.72 -2.47
C LEU A 367 -2.16 35.31 -2.37
N ASP A 368 -2.34 36.23 -1.42
CA ASP A 368 -3.48 37.11 -1.30
C ASP A 368 -3.55 38.17 -2.42
N MET A 369 -4.58 39.02 -2.41
CA MET A 369 -4.77 40.02 -3.48
C MET A 369 -3.70 41.13 -3.49
N ASP A 370 -3.14 41.47 -2.33
CA ASP A 370 -2.21 42.60 -2.19
C ASP A 370 -0.80 42.18 -2.66
N HIS A 371 -0.36 40.98 -2.25
CA HIS A 371 0.94 40.42 -2.62
C HIS A 371 0.98 39.85 -4.05
N ARG A 372 -0.18 39.51 -4.66
CA ARG A 372 -0.25 39.20 -6.11
C ARG A 372 0.26 40.33 -6.99
N GLY A 373 0.16 41.59 -6.54
CA GLY A 373 0.74 42.73 -7.24
C GLY A 373 2.28 42.72 -7.27
N TRP A 374 2.91 42.08 -6.28
CA TRP A 374 4.37 42.09 -6.11
C TRP A 374 5.07 41.11 -7.05
N VAL A 375 4.37 40.03 -7.46
CA VAL A 375 4.90 38.97 -8.33
C VAL A 375 4.60 39.18 -9.81
N ARG A 376 4.23 40.40 -10.21
CA ARG A 376 3.92 40.74 -11.60
C ARG A 376 5.09 40.49 -12.56
N TRP A 377 6.29 40.97 -12.23
CA TRP A 377 7.45 40.81 -13.10
C TRP A 377 7.86 39.33 -13.33
N PRO A 378 7.93 38.47 -12.28
CA PRO A 378 8.15 37.03 -12.48
C PRO A 378 7.10 36.35 -13.38
N ILE A 379 5.83 36.74 -13.29
CA ILE A 379 4.76 36.21 -14.16
C ILE A 379 5.02 36.58 -15.63
N GLU A 380 5.35 37.84 -15.89
CA GLU A 380 5.64 38.37 -17.23
C GLU A 380 6.92 37.72 -17.83
N GLU A 381 8.00 37.57 -17.06
CA GLU A 381 9.27 36.95 -17.49
C GLU A 381 9.17 35.42 -17.70
N ILE A 382 8.30 34.73 -16.96
CA ILE A 382 8.01 33.29 -17.20
C ILE A 382 7.06 33.11 -18.39
N GLY A 383 6.28 34.13 -18.76
CA GLY A 383 5.20 34.00 -19.73
C GLY A 383 4.01 33.19 -19.20
N TRP A 384 3.84 33.14 -17.88
CA TRP A 384 2.73 32.44 -17.24
C TRP A 384 1.45 33.29 -17.27
N VAL A 385 0.28 32.64 -17.40
CA VAL A 385 -1.01 33.34 -17.46
C VAL A 385 -1.87 32.91 -16.26
N PRO A 386 -2.26 33.84 -15.37
CA PRO A 386 -3.17 33.54 -14.28
C PRO A 386 -4.51 32.97 -14.77
N PRO A 387 -5.07 31.92 -14.13
CA PRO A 387 -6.39 31.40 -14.48
C PRO A 387 -7.47 32.49 -14.37
N SER A 388 -8.12 32.82 -15.49
CA SER A 388 -9.23 33.76 -15.52
C SER A 388 -10.51 33.11 -15.00
N ALA A 389 -11.31 33.86 -14.24
CA ALA A 389 -12.50 33.35 -13.57
C ALA A 389 -13.69 33.17 -14.53
N VAL A 390 -13.77 32.03 -15.24
CA VAL A 390 -14.92 31.68 -16.10
C VAL A 390 -15.38 30.22 -15.94
N VAL A 391 -16.52 30.08 -15.23
CA VAL A 391 -17.65 29.12 -15.30
C VAL A 391 -17.52 27.74 -15.99
N SER A 392 -18.15 26.75 -15.36
CA SER A 392 -18.22 25.32 -15.72
C SER A 392 -19.45 24.88 -16.55
N TRP A 393 -19.28 23.77 -17.31
CA TRP A 393 -20.29 22.85 -17.90
C TRP A 393 -21.48 23.43 -18.71
N ARG A 394 -21.55 23.13 -20.03
CA ARG A 394 -22.43 22.07 -20.63
C ARG A 394 -22.32 22.00 -22.17
N THR A 395 -22.40 20.78 -22.72
CA THR A 395 -22.87 20.40 -24.07
C THR A 395 -22.23 21.05 -25.31
N GLU A 396 -21.56 20.20 -26.09
CA GLU A 396 -21.75 20.21 -27.54
C GLU A 396 -23.26 20.03 -27.85
N ILE A 397 -23.81 20.91 -28.69
CA ILE A 397 -24.58 20.60 -29.92
C ILE A 397 -25.32 21.88 -30.39
N SER A 398 -25.04 22.26 -31.63
CA SER A 398 -25.84 23.09 -32.53
C SER A 398 -26.17 24.56 -32.20
N SER A 399 -25.72 25.40 -33.14
CA SER A 399 -26.43 26.55 -33.74
C SER A 399 -26.69 27.85 -32.96
N SER A 400 -26.11 28.91 -33.54
CA SER A 400 -26.62 30.28 -33.70
C SER A 400 -26.64 31.27 -32.52
N LYS A 401 -25.78 32.29 -32.71
CA LYS A 401 -26.01 33.72 -32.50
C LYS A 401 -26.31 34.25 -31.09
N MET A 402 -25.26 34.92 -30.58
CA MET A 402 -25.24 36.38 -30.33
C MET A 402 -25.72 36.88 -28.95
N ASP A 403 -24.79 37.61 -28.33
CA ASP A 403 -24.89 38.62 -27.29
C ASP A 403 -25.60 38.30 -25.97
N ILE A 404 -24.79 38.08 -24.93
CA ILE A 404 -25.20 38.13 -23.52
C ILE A 404 -24.27 39.08 -22.77
N SER A 405 -24.81 40.19 -22.29
CA SER A 405 -24.20 40.98 -21.22
C SER A 405 -25.22 41.20 -20.10
N ASN A 406 -25.19 40.31 -19.10
CA ASN A 406 -25.60 40.68 -17.75
C ASN A 406 -24.97 39.76 -16.70
N SER A 407 -24.63 40.34 -15.56
CA SER A 407 -23.80 39.71 -14.53
C SER A 407 -24.54 38.66 -13.70
N THR A 408 -23.91 37.49 -13.53
CA THR A 408 -24.12 36.62 -12.35
C THR A 408 -22.78 36.05 -11.90
N ALA A 409 -22.51 36.09 -10.60
CA ALA A 409 -21.21 35.72 -10.03
C ALA A 409 -20.79 34.28 -10.36
N ALA A 410 -19.54 34.11 -10.81
CA ALA A 410 -18.96 32.79 -11.04
C ALA A 410 -18.63 32.12 -9.69
N VAL A 411 -19.40 31.09 -9.33
CA VAL A 411 -19.14 30.27 -8.14
C VAL A 411 -17.85 29.49 -8.33
N VAL A 412 -16.88 29.72 -7.43
CA VAL A 412 -15.64 28.95 -7.35
C VAL A 412 -15.98 27.48 -7.04
N PRO A 413 -15.51 26.49 -7.82
CA PRO A 413 -15.69 25.08 -7.45
C PRO A 413 -14.92 24.83 -6.14
N PRO A 414 -15.57 24.26 -5.11
CA PRO A 414 -14.99 24.24 -3.77
C PRO A 414 -13.72 23.39 -3.72
N ALA A 415 -12.70 23.93 -3.05
CA ALA A 415 -11.48 23.22 -2.67
C ALA A 415 -11.81 21.86 -2.02
N PHE A 416 -10.85 20.93 -2.04
CA PHE A 416 -11.02 19.57 -1.51
C PHE A 416 -11.10 19.59 0.03
N ASP A 417 -12.26 19.94 0.55
CA ASP A 417 -12.65 19.77 1.95
C ASP A 417 -12.95 18.29 2.18
N PHE A 418 -11.89 17.51 2.43
CA PHE A 418 -11.98 16.16 2.98
C PHE A 418 -11.81 16.22 4.50
N GLN A 419 -12.71 15.56 5.22
CA GLN A 419 -12.65 15.47 6.67
C GLN A 419 -12.80 14.01 7.10
N LEU A 420 -11.96 13.57 8.05
CA LEU A 420 -12.07 12.28 8.74
C LEU A 420 -13.44 12.15 9.43
N TYR A 421 -13.94 13.26 9.98
CA TYR A 421 -15.27 13.38 10.55
C TYR A 421 -15.87 14.76 10.21
N ARG A 422 -17.06 14.80 9.60
CA ARG A 422 -17.84 16.03 9.37
C ARG A 422 -18.72 16.45 10.56
N TYR A 423 -18.65 15.68 11.64
CA TYR A 423 -19.39 15.85 12.87
C TYR A 423 -18.49 15.54 14.06
N THR A 424 -18.91 15.86 15.27
CA THR A 424 -18.21 15.44 16.49
C THR A 424 -18.74 14.07 16.93
N PRO A 425 -17.95 12.98 16.96
CA PRO A 425 -18.47 11.67 17.37
C PRO A 425 -19.12 11.72 18.75
N SER A 426 -20.34 11.20 18.90
CA SER A 426 -21.10 11.30 20.14
C SER A 426 -20.55 10.34 21.20
N LEU A 427 -19.89 10.89 22.22
CA LEU A 427 -19.39 10.15 23.38
C LEU A 427 -20.47 9.26 24.05
N PRO A 428 -21.69 9.74 24.39
CA PRO A 428 -22.69 8.89 25.01
C PRO A 428 -23.17 7.76 24.09
N ALA A 429 -23.34 8.02 22.80
CA ALA A 429 -23.77 6.99 21.85
C ALA A 429 -22.67 5.92 21.62
N ALA A 430 -21.40 6.33 21.55
CA ALA A 430 -20.26 5.42 21.46
C ALA A 430 -20.11 4.58 22.76
N ALA A 431 -20.23 5.20 23.94
CA ALA A 431 -20.17 4.50 25.23
C ALA A 431 -21.31 3.47 25.40
N VAL A 432 -22.54 3.81 25.03
CA VAL A 432 -23.67 2.87 25.01
C VAL A 432 -23.41 1.72 24.04
N SER A 433 -22.84 2.00 22.85
CA SER A 433 -22.50 0.96 21.87
C SER A 433 -21.42 0.00 22.40
N VAL A 434 -20.37 0.51 23.05
CA VAL A 434 -19.36 -0.32 23.72
C VAL A 434 -20.01 -1.22 24.78
N ALA A 435 -20.86 -0.66 25.65
CA ALA A 435 -21.54 -1.43 26.70
C ALA A 435 -22.43 -2.54 26.13
N VAL A 436 -23.24 -2.23 25.12
CA VAL A 436 -24.13 -3.20 24.44
C VAL A 436 -23.31 -4.33 23.80
N PHE A 437 -22.28 -4.01 23.01
CA PHE A 437 -21.47 -5.05 22.38
C PHE A 437 -20.62 -5.84 23.36
N ALA A 438 -20.11 -5.23 24.44
CA ALA A 438 -19.40 -5.94 25.50
C ALA A 438 -20.32 -6.95 26.21
N VAL A 439 -21.53 -6.55 26.60
CA VAL A 439 -22.51 -7.43 27.26
C VAL A 439 -22.95 -8.56 26.33
N LEU A 440 -23.27 -8.27 25.07
CA LEU A 440 -23.65 -9.29 24.09
C LEU A 440 -22.49 -10.26 23.81
N THR A 441 -21.25 -9.77 23.70
CA THR A 441 -20.06 -10.61 23.49
C THR A 441 -19.78 -11.49 24.70
N ALA A 442 -19.91 -10.97 25.93
CA ALA A 442 -19.78 -11.76 27.15
C ALA A 442 -20.86 -12.85 27.26
N ALA A 443 -22.12 -12.51 26.94
CA ALA A 443 -23.24 -13.46 26.94
C ALA A 443 -23.04 -14.58 25.89
N HIS A 444 -22.57 -14.24 24.68
CA HIS A 444 -22.19 -15.22 23.67
C HIS A 444 -21.00 -16.07 24.10
N THR A 445 -19.96 -15.48 24.71
CA THR A 445 -18.79 -16.21 25.23
C THR A 445 -19.18 -17.22 26.30
N TRP A 446 -20.03 -16.82 27.25
CA TRP A 446 -20.55 -17.71 28.29
C TRP A 446 -21.37 -18.86 27.69
N LYS A 447 -22.26 -18.56 26.74
CA LYS A 447 -23.12 -19.57 26.08
C LYS A 447 -22.30 -20.53 25.21
N LEU A 448 -21.27 -20.03 24.53
CA LEU A 448 -20.29 -20.78 23.76
C LEU A 448 -19.54 -21.81 24.61
N ILE A 449 -19.03 -21.39 25.77
CA ILE A 449 -18.33 -22.28 26.72
C ILE A 449 -19.31 -23.30 27.31
N ARG A 450 -20.49 -22.85 27.77
CA ARG A 450 -21.49 -23.73 28.40
C ARG A 450 -22.04 -24.79 27.44
N ALA A 451 -22.30 -24.43 26.18
CA ALA A 451 -22.81 -25.34 25.15
C ALA A 451 -21.70 -26.08 24.38
N ARG A 452 -20.41 -25.84 24.69
CA ARG A 452 -19.23 -26.41 23.99
C ARG A 452 -19.23 -26.19 22.47
N ALA A 453 -19.98 -25.20 21.99
CA ALA A 453 -20.23 -24.96 20.56
C ALA A 453 -19.06 -24.22 19.87
N TYR A 454 -17.81 -24.64 20.09
CA TYR A 454 -16.58 -23.93 19.70
C TYR A 454 -16.47 -23.53 18.22
N TYR A 455 -17.25 -24.13 17.34
CA TYR A 455 -17.37 -23.71 15.94
C TYR A 455 -17.98 -22.29 15.78
N PHE A 456 -18.67 -21.78 16.80
CA PHE A 456 -19.29 -20.45 16.84
C PHE A 456 -18.38 -19.37 17.46
N THR A 457 -17.10 -19.68 17.66
CA THR A 457 -16.04 -18.74 18.11
C THR A 457 -15.91 -17.52 17.20
N ILE A 458 -15.97 -17.71 15.88
CA ILE A 458 -15.86 -16.63 14.88
C ILE A 458 -16.95 -15.57 15.06
N PHE A 459 -18.19 -15.98 15.40
CA PHE A 459 -19.28 -15.06 15.70
C PHE A 459 -18.96 -14.18 16.93
N THR A 460 -18.39 -14.80 17.96
CA THR A 460 -18.00 -14.12 19.20
C THR A 460 -16.86 -13.12 18.96
N LEU A 461 -15.90 -13.47 18.09
CA LEU A 461 -14.83 -12.57 17.64
C LEU A 461 -15.39 -11.32 16.93
N GLY A 462 -16.45 -11.46 16.14
CA GLY A 462 -17.16 -10.32 15.54
C GLY A 462 -17.73 -9.35 16.58
N GLY A 463 -18.29 -9.86 17.69
CA GLY A 463 -18.74 -9.03 18.82
C GLY A 463 -17.60 -8.28 19.53
N LEU A 464 -16.45 -8.95 19.70
CA LEU A 464 -15.24 -8.30 20.24
C LEU A 464 -14.75 -7.18 19.30
N PHE A 465 -14.77 -7.39 17.99
CA PHE A 465 -14.38 -6.38 17.01
C PHE A 465 -15.30 -5.15 17.03
N GLN A 466 -16.62 -5.34 17.14
CA GLN A 466 -17.54 -4.21 17.36
C GLN A 466 -17.17 -3.45 18.64
N THR A 467 -16.97 -4.16 19.75
CA THR A 467 -16.66 -3.57 21.06
C THR A 467 -15.39 -2.68 20.98
N ILE A 468 -14.29 -3.20 20.42
CA ILE A 468 -13.03 -2.45 20.26
C ILE A 468 -13.19 -1.32 19.23
N GLY A 469 -13.96 -1.53 18.16
CA GLY A 469 -14.26 -0.50 17.17
C GLY A 469 -14.93 0.74 17.77
N TYR A 470 -15.95 0.56 18.62
CA TYR A 470 -16.58 1.69 19.32
C TYR A 470 -15.67 2.30 20.41
N CYS A 471 -14.72 1.58 21.00
CA CYS A 471 -13.66 2.19 21.81
C CYS A 471 -12.78 3.13 20.97
N GLY A 472 -12.47 2.79 19.72
CA GLY A 472 -11.78 3.68 18.77
C GLY A 472 -12.58 4.93 18.45
N ARG A 473 -13.91 4.81 18.37
CA ARG A 473 -14.82 5.95 18.22
C ARG A 473 -14.85 6.87 19.44
N ILE A 474 -14.75 6.32 20.66
CA ILE A 474 -14.58 7.11 21.90
C ILE A 474 -13.26 7.89 21.86
N TRP A 475 -12.15 7.28 21.42
CA TRP A 475 -10.89 8.00 21.22
C TRP A 475 -11.07 9.16 20.24
N SER A 476 -11.72 8.93 19.09
CA SER A 476 -11.98 9.99 18.12
C SER A 476 -12.99 11.07 18.53
N HIS A 477 -13.67 10.93 19.66
CA HIS A 477 -14.39 12.07 20.27
C HIS A 477 -13.41 13.12 20.81
N TYR A 478 -12.37 12.65 21.52
CA TYR A 478 -11.36 13.50 22.17
C TYR A 478 -10.32 14.01 21.16
N ASP A 479 -9.96 13.22 20.15
CA ASP A 479 -9.07 13.62 19.06
C ASP A 479 -9.59 13.14 17.70
N LYS A 480 -10.23 14.07 16.95
CA LYS A 480 -10.80 13.80 15.62
C LYS A 480 -9.74 13.75 14.52
N THR A 481 -8.54 14.29 14.80
CA THR A 481 -7.39 14.32 13.88
C THR A 481 -6.50 13.08 14.01
N ALA A 482 -6.57 12.35 15.13
CA ALA A 482 -5.91 11.07 15.33
C ALA A 482 -6.43 10.00 14.35
N ILE A 483 -5.65 9.79 13.28
CA ILE A 483 -5.87 8.73 12.27
C ILE A 483 -6.05 7.36 12.94
N GLY A 484 -5.33 7.07 14.02
CA GLY A 484 -5.40 5.78 14.73
C GLY A 484 -6.80 5.42 15.24
N GLY A 485 -7.52 6.37 15.86
CA GLY A 485 -8.88 6.15 16.34
C GLY A 485 -9.85 5.89 15.18
N PHE A 486 -9.74 6.71 14.12
CA PHE A 486 -10.53 6.58 12.89
C PHE A 486 -10.30 5.23 12.18
N VAL A 487 -9.04 4.83 11.98
CA VAL A 487 -8.70 3.56 11.32
C VAL A 487 -9.17 2.37 12.16
N MET A 488 -9.04 2.43 13.48
CA MET A 488 -9.47 1.35 14.37
C MET A 488 -11.00 1.16 14.33
N GLN A 489 -11.79 2.23 14.40
CA GLN A 489 -13.25 2.09 14.25
C GLN A 489 -13.63 1.62 12.82
N ALA A 490 -12.99 2.16 11.78
CA ALA A 490 -13.38 1.93 10.39
C ALA A 490 -13.15 0.47 10.00
N ILE A 491 -11.99 -0.10 10.34
CA ILE A 491 -11.67 -1.49 10.02
C ILE A 491 -12.50 -2.45 10.88
N LEU A 492 -12.52 -2.28 12.21
CA LEU A 492 -13.11 -3.30 13.10
C LEU A 492 -14.64 -3.36 13.00
N ILE A 493 -15.32 -2.21 12.88
CA ILE A 493 -16.77 -2.18 12.66
C ILE A 493 -17.11 -2.80 11.30
N LEU A 494 -16.30 -2.58 10.26
CA LEU A 494 -16.50 -3.10 8.90
C LEU A 494 -16.25 -4.62 8.79
N VAL A 495 -15.29 -5.18 9.52
CA VAL A 495 -14.97 -6.62 9.51
C VAL A 495 -16.01 -7.48 10.22
N ALA A 496 -16.59 -6.99 11.33
CA ALA A 496 -17.48 -7.80 12.18
C ALA A 496 -18.66 -8.49 11.43
N PRO A 497 -19.37 -7.85 10.47
CA PRO A 497 -20.38 -8.52 9.65
C PRO A 497 -19.87 -9.72 8.86
N ALA A 498 -18.64 -9.69 8.34
CA ALA A 498 -18.05 -10.81 7.62
C ALA A 498 -17.79 -12.00 8.55
N LEU A 499 -17.45 -11.75 9.82
CA LEU A 499 -17.31 -12.80 10.83
C LEU A 499 -18.69 -13.40 11.23
N TYR A 500 -19.74 -12.58 11.25
CA TYR A 500 -21.11 -13.07 11.42
C TYR A 500 -21.57 -13.89 10.21
N ALA A 501 -21.30 -13.42 8.98
CA ALA A 501 -21.58 -14.12 7.73
C ALA A 501 -20.88 -15.49 7.64
N ALA A 502 -19.57 -15.53 7.94
CA ALA A 502 -18.80 -16.77 8.04
C ALA A 502 -19.46 -17.81 8.96
N SER A 503 -19.99 -17.35 10.10
CA SER A 503 -20.68 -18.19 11.09
C SER A 503 -22.04 -18.69 10.57
N ILE A 504 -22.80 -17.85 9.87
CA ILE A 504 -24.05 -18.20 9.17
C ILE A 504 -23.78 -19.30 8.11
N TYR A 505 -22.69 -19.20 7.35
CA TYR A 505 -22.31 -20.22 6.37
C TYR A 505 -21.95 -21.57 7.03
N MET A 506 -21.29 -21.52 8.20
CA MET A 506 -20.98 -22.71 9.00
C MET A 506 -22.25 -23.38 9.54
N ILE A 507 -23.22 -22.60 10.00
CA ILE A 507 -24.52 -23.12 10.48
C ILE A 507 -25.27 -23.80 9.34
N LEU A 508 -25.38 -23.20 8.16
CA LEU A 508 -26.03 -23.85 7.01
C LEU A 508 -25.33 -25.17 6.65
N GLY A 509 -23.99 -25.17 6.62
CA GLY A 509 -23.20 -26.39 6.36
C GLY A 509 -23.35 -27.48 7.43
N ARG A 510 -23.65 -27.14 8.68
CA ARG A 510 -24.05 -28.10 9.74
C ARG A 510 -25.47 -28.60 9.54
N LEU A 511 -26.40 -27.69 9.27
CA LEU A 511 -27.83 -27.99 9.09
C LEU A 511 -28.08 -28.99 7.95
N ILE A 512 -27.41 -28.81 6.80
CA ILE A 512 -27.53 -29.73 5.66
C ILE A 512 -27.09 -31.16 6.04
N ARG A 513 -25.99 -31.28 6.81
CA ARG A 513 -25.47 -32.58 7.27
C ARG A 513 -26.34 -33.21 8.35
N SER A 514 -26.86 -32.43 9.30
CA SER A 514 -27.79 -32.96 10.30
C SER A 514 -29.06 -33.56 9.67
N LEU A 515 -29.51 -32.99 8.54
CA LEU A 515 -30.66 -33.49 7.76
C LEU A 515 -30.32 -34.64 6.81
N HIS A 516 -29.06 -35.03 6.67
CA HIS A 516 -28.57 -36.00 5.66
C HIS A 516 -29.01 -35.61 4.22
N ALA A 517 -28.99 -34.30 3.96
CA ALA A 517 -29.55 -33.67 2.76
C ALA A 517 -28.45 -33.13 1.82
N GLU A 518 -27.21 -33.63 1.91
CA GLU A 518 -26.05 -33.14 1.15
C GLU A 518 -26.28 -33.20 -0.36
N HIS A 519 -27.02 -34.21 -0.83
CA HIS A 519 -27.39 -34.41 -2.23
C HIS A 519 -28.37 -33.35 -2.78
N LEU A 520 -29.10 -32.65 -1.90
CA LEU A 520 -30.01 -31.56 -2.26
C LEU A 520 -29.31 -30.20 -2.31
N SER A 521 -28.11 -30.06 -1.74
CA SER A 521 -27.36 -28.80 -1.75
C SER A 521 -26.94 -28.41 -3.17
N LEU A 522 -27.00 -27.11 -3.50
CA LEU A 522 -26.49 -26.59 -4.77
C LEU A 522 -24.95 -26.71 -4.86
N ILE A 523 -24.28 -26.52 -3.72
CA ILE A 523 -22.83 -26.54 -3.58
C ILE A 523 -22.47 -27.73 -2.67
N PRO A 524 -21.46 -28.56 -2.99
CA PRO A 524 -21.02 -29.63 -2.09
C PRO A 524 -20.68 -29.08 -0.71
N VAL A 525 -21.27 -29.64 0.36
CA VAL A 525 -21.27 -29.03 1.69
C VAL A 525 -19.87 -28.73 2.23
N ASN A 526 -18.89 -29.59 1.92
CA ASN A 526 -17.48 -29.42 2.25
C ASN A 526 -16.79 -28.20 1.61
N TRP A 527 -17.46 -27.52 0.68
CA TRP A 527 -17.02 -26.31 -0.02
C TRP A 527 -17.84 -25.06 0.32
N VAL A 528 -19.09 -25.20 0.79
CA VAL A 528 -19.99 -24.07 1.14
C VAL A 528 -19.25 -23.01 1.96
N THR A 529 -18.83 -23.33 3.18
CA THR A 529 -18.11 -22.38 4.05
C THR A 529 -16.83 -21.84 3.40
N LYS A 530 -16.09 -22.67 2.64
CA LYS A 530 -14.80 -22.26 2.06
C LYS A 530 -14.97 -21.24 0.94
N ILE A 531 -15.95 -21.43 0.07
CA ILE A 531 -16.22 -20.53 -1.05
C ILE A 531 -16.68 -19.17 -0.52
N PHE A 532 -17.68 -19.17 0.36
CA PHE A 532 -18.24 -17.92 0.86
C PHE A 532 -17.27 -17.15 1.78
N VAL A 533 -16.54 -17.81 2.69
CA VAL A 533 -15.50 -17.15 3.50
C VAL A 533 -14.33 -16.64 2.64
N CYS A 534 -13.93 -17.37 1.59
CA CYS A 534 -12.90 -16.87 0.66
C CYS A 534 -13.37 -15.60 -0.06
N GLY A 535 -14.66 -15.56 -0.45
CA GLY A 535 -15.29 -14.37 -1.02
C GLY A 535 -15.29 -13.17 -0.07
N ASP A 536 -15.70 -13.37 1.17
CA ASP A 536 -15.67 -12.33 2.21
C ASP A 536 -14.24 -11.83 2.48
N VAL A 537 -13.24 -12.71 2.47
CA VAL A 537 -11.82 -12.34 2.63
C VAL A 537 -11.34 -11.51 1.43
N VAL A 538 -11.66 -11.90 0.18
CA VAL A 538 -11.30 -11.11 -1.01
C VAL A 538 -11.96 -9.74 -0.98
N SER A 539 -13.26 -9.69 -0.67
CA SER A 539 -14.01 -8.44 -0.50
C SER A 539 -13.40 -7.54 0.57
N PHE A 540 -13.07 -8.09 1.75
CA PHE A 540 -12.44 -7.34 2.82
C PHE A 540 -11.02 -6.86 2.44
N THR A 541 -10.23 -7.68 1.75
CA THR A 541 -8.89 -7.26 1.26
C THR A 541 -9.00 -6.09 0.27
N LEU A 542 -10.02 -6.06 -0.59
CA LEU A 542 -10.30 -4.90 -1.43
C LEU A 542 -10.69 -3.68 -0.59
N GLN A 543 -11.61 -3.81 0.36
CA GLN A 543 -12.03 -2.69 1.22
C GLN A 543 -10.88 -2.13 2.07
N ALA A 544 -10.09 -2.99 2.71
CA ALA A 544 -8.91 -2.58 3.49
C ALA A 544 -7.78 -2.01 2.62
N GLY A 545 -7.55 -2.61 1.44
CA GLY A 545 -6.55 -2.13 0.48
C GLY A 545 -6.93 -0.77 -0.09
N GLY A 546 -8.19 -0.58 -0.48
CA GLY A 546 -8.72 0.70 -0.94
C GLY A 546 -8.65 1.76 0.14
N GLY A 547 -9.00 1.45 1.39
CA GLY A 547 -8.85 2.37 2.53
C GLY A 547 -7.39 2.74 2.83
N GLY A 548 -6.46 1.79 2.70
CA GLY A 548 -5.02 2.06 2.79
C GLY A 548 -4.49 2.93 1.65
N VAL A 549 -5.05 2.78 0.44
CA VAL A 549 -4.76 3.61 -0.73
C VAL A 549 -5.36 5.02 -0.56
N GLN A 550 -6.55 5.17 0.03
CA GLN A 550 -7.10 6.48 0.42
C GLN A 550 -6.23 7.21 1.46
N ALA A 551 -5.56 6.47 2.35
CA ALA A 551 -4.65 7.03 3.35
C ALA A 551 -3.29 7.48 2.77
N ALA A 552 -3.01 7.25 1.48
CA ALA A 552 -1.75 7.64 0.82
C ALA A 552 -1.69 9.12 0.38
N GLY A 553 -2.74 9.90 0.64
CA GLY A 553 -2.70 11.37 0.65
C GLY A 553 -2.98 12.10 -0.67
N THR A 554 -2.84 11.46 -1.84
CA THR A 554 -3.13 12.13 -3.13
C THR A 554 -4.59 11.96 -3.56
N LEU A 555 -5.14 12.93 -4.30
CA LEU A 555 -6.53 12.89 -4.77
C LEU A 555 -6.81 11.69 -5.70
N GLU A 556 -5.88 11.34 -6.58
CA GLU A 556 -6.02 10.21 -7.50
C GLU A 556 -6.02 8.87 -6.74
N LEU A 557 -5.17 8.74 -5.70
CA LEU A 557 -5.18 7.58 -4.82
C LEU A 557 -6.45 7.57 -3.95
N TYR A 558 -6.96 8.72 -3.52
CA TYR A 558 -8.24 8.80 -2.81
C TYR A 558 -9.41 8.27 -3.66
N GLU A 559 -9.56 8.76 -4.88
CA GLU A 559 -10.60 8.29 -5.80
C GLU A 559 -10.41 6.82 -6.22
N ALA A 560 -9.17 6.39 -6.45
CA ALA A 560 -8.88 4.99 -6.77
C ALA A 560 -9.22 4.08 -5.58
N GLY A 561 -8.84 4.47 -4.37
CA GLY A 561 -9.14 3.76 -3.14
C GLY A 561 -10.64 3.67 -2.85
N GLU A 562 -11.39 4.75 -3.12
CA GLU A 562 -12.86 4.78 -3.05
C GLU A 562 -13.49 3.76 -4.01
N LYS A 563 -13.05 3.78 -5.28
CA LYS A 563 -13.50 2.83 -6.32
C LYS A 563 -13.15 1.37 -5.94
N ILE A 564 -11.99 1.14 -5.33
CA ILE A 564 -11.56 -0.19 -4.84
C ILE A 564 -12.43 -0.65 -3.65
N ILE A 565 -12.78 0.23 -2.71
CA ILE A 565 -13.71 -0.08 -1.61
C ILE A 565 -15.10 -0.45 -2.16
N ILE A 566 -15.64 0.35 -3.08
CA ILE A 566 -16.94 0.12 -3.72
C ILE A 566 -16.94 -1.22 -4.46
N ALA A 567 -15.87 -1.56 -5.19
CA ALA A 567 -15.71 -2.86 -5.83
C ALA A 567 -15.70 -4.01 -4.81
N GLY A 568 -15.00 -3.84 -3.68
CA GLY A 568 -15.02 -4.80 -2.56
C GLY A 568 -16.42 -5.02 -1.99
N LEU A 569 -17.17 -3.95 -1.74
CA LEU A 569 -18.56 -4.01 -1.24
C LEU A 569 -19.50 -4.71 -2.22
N TRP A 570 -19.37 -4.46 -3.54
CA TRP A 570 -20.13 -5.19 -4.56
C TRP A 570 -19.82 -6.68 -4.59
N VAL A 571 -18.54 -7.06 -4.49
CA VAL A 571 -18.13 -8.48 -4.36
C VAL A 571 -18.78 -9.10 -3.12
N GLN A 572 -18.86 -8.38 -2.00
CA GLN A 572 -19.54 -8.82 -0.77
C GLN A 572 -21.02 -9.13 -1.03
N ILE A 573 -21.76 -8.16 -1.61
CA ILE A 573 -23.20 -8.28 -1.86
C ILE A 573 -23.49 -9.43 -2.84
N CYS A 574 -22.72 -9.56 -3.92
CA CYS A 574 -22.90 -10.63 -4.89
C CYS A 574 -22.68 -12.02 -4.28
N ILE A 575 -21.63 -12.18 -3.48
CA ILE A 575 -21.30 -13.47 -2.84
C ILE A 575 -22.29 -13.81 -1.72
N PHE A 576 -22.68 -12.83 -0.91
CA PHE A 576 -23.68 -13.01 0.14
C PHE A 576 -25.08 -13.26 -0.43
N GLY A 577 -25.45 -12.57 -1.52
CA GLY A 577 -26.68 -12.82 -2.27
C GLY A 577 -26.71 -14.24 -2.85
N PHE A 578 -25.60 -14.72 -3.40
CA PHE A 578 -25.48 -16.11 -3.86
C PHE A 578 -25.60 -17.13 -2.72
N PHE A 579 -25.13 -16.80 -1.51
CA PHE A 579 -25.40 -17.62 -0.31
C PHE A 579 -26.90 -17.65 0.03
N VAL A 580 -27.59 -16.51 0.02
CA VAL A 580 -29.04 -16.44 0.30
C VAL A 580 -29.82 -17.28 -0.73
N VAL A 581 -29.51 -17.14 -2.02
CA VAL A 581 -30.10 -17.97 -3.09
C VAL A 581 -29.82 -19.46 -2.87
N THR A 582 -28.59 -19.83 -2.50
CA THR A 582 -28.23 -21.22 -2.17
C THR A 582 -29.05 -21.77 -1.00
N SER A 583 -29.27 -20.96 0.04
CA SER A 583 -30.07 -21.32 1.22
C SER A 583 -31.57 -21.46 0.90
N ILE A 584 -32.12 -20.58 0.04
CA ILE A 584 -33.51 -20.66 -0.44
C ILE A 584 -33.71 -21.91 -1.32
N LEU A 585 -32.79 -22.17 -2.26
CA LEU A 585 -32.85 -23.36 -3.12
C LEU A 585 -32.73 -24.66 -2.32
N PHE A 586 -31.87 -24.69 -1.28
CA PHE A 586 -31.79 -25.84 -0.38
C PHE A 586 -33.11 -26.08 0.35
N ASN A 587 -33.71 -25.03 0.93
CA ASN A 587 -35.01 -25.14 1.61
C ASN A 587 -36.13 -25.61 0.66
N TYR A 588 -36.23 -25.02 -0.54
CA TYR A 588 -37.18 -25.46 -1.57
C TYR A 588 -37.00 -26.94 -1.95
N ARG A 589 -35.76 -27.41 -2.10
CA ARG A 589 -35.46 -28.82 -2.41
C ARG A 589 -35.79 -29.75 -1.24
N VAL A 590 -35.50 -29.37 0.01
CA VAL A 590 -35.88 -30.17 1.19
C VAL A 590 -37.40 -30.23 1.38
N LEU A 591 -38.14 -29.17 1.07
CA LEU A 591 -39.61 -29.17 1.15
C LEU A 591 -40.24 -30.07 0.08
N ASN A 592 -39.68 -30.11 -1.14
CA ASN A 592 -40.18 -30.95 -2.23
C ASN A 592 -39.62 -32.39 -2.22
N SER A 593 -38.53 -32.64 -1.51
CA SER A 593 -37.88 -33.96 -1.38
C SER A 593 -37.41 -34.17 0.06
N PRO A 594 -38.35 -34.32 1.02
CA PRO A 594 -38.04 -34.38 2.44
C PRO A 594 -37.32 -35.68 2.81
N THR A 595 -36.15 -35.55 3.45
CA THR A 595 -35.41 -36.67 4.05
C THR A 595 -36.14 -37.22 5.28
N GLU A 596 -35.90 -38.47 5.68
CA GLU A 596 -36.57 -39.09 6.84
C GLU A 596 -36.40 -38.28 8.14
N ILE A 597 -35.21 -37.71 8.37
CA ILE A 597 -34.94 -36.84 9.53
C ILE A 597 -35.75 -35.55 9.46
N SER A 598 -35.94 -34.98 8.25
CA SER A 598 -36.73 -33.76 8.08
C SER A 598 -38.23 -33.95 8.37
N LYS A 599 -38.75 -35.18 8.18
CA LYS A 599 -40.13 -35.59 8.48
C LYS A 599 -40.39 -35.74 9.97
N HIS A 600 -39.46 -36.39 10.69
CA HIS A 600 -39.63 -36.75 12.10
C HIS A 600 -39.46 -35.59 13.11
N GLN A 601 -39.20 -34.36 12.66
CA GLN A 601 -39.11 -33.13 13.48
C GLN A 601 -38.11 -33.15 14.67
N SER A 602 -37.28 -34.18 14.82
CA SER A 602 -36.31 -34.33 15.92
C SER A 602 -35.36 -33.14 16.07
N ILE A 603 -35.08 -32.44 14.97
CA ILE A 603 -34.34 -31.17 14.95
C ILE A 603 -35.29 -30.09 14.40
N SER A 604 -35.37 -28.95 15.09
CA SER A 604 -36.12 -27.76 14.64
C SER A 604 -35.43 -27.05 13.45
N TRP A 605 -35.24 -27.75 12.33
CA TRP A 605 -34.45 -27.27 11.20
C TRP A 605 -35.05 -26.03 10.52
N LYS A 606 -36.39 -25.96 10.45
CA LYS A 606 -37.11 -24.77 9.93
C LYS A 606 -36.82 -23.52 10.76
N ARG A 607 -36.76 -23.64 12.10
CA ARG A 607 -36.38 -22.55 13.02
C ARG A 607 -34.99 -22.01 12.69
N HIS A 608 -34.02 -22.91 12.46
CA HIS A 608 -32.67 -22.53 12.08
C HIS A 608 -32.62 -21.82 10.71
N LEU A 609 -33.38 -22.28 9.70
CA LEU A 609 -33.49 -21.56 8.43
C LEU A 609 -34.10 -20.17 8.58
N TYR A 610 -35.18 -20.00 9.36
CA TYR A 610 -35.75 -18.67 9.61
C TYR A 610 -34.76 -17.73 10.32
N VAL A 611 -34.01 -18.23 11.31
CA VAL A 611 -32.92 -17.46 11.95
C VAL A 611 -31.85 -17.05 10.95
N LEU A 612 -31.44 -17.96 10.05
CA LEU A 612 -30.50 -17.64 8.97
C LEU A 612 -31.07 -16.58 8.01
N TYR A 613 -32.34 -16.68 7.60
CA TYR A 613 -32.95 -15.69 6.71
C TYR A 613 -33.10 -14.31 7.35
N ILE A 614 -33.55 -14.23 8.61
CA ILE A 614 -33.68 -12.96 9.34
C ILE A 614 -32.30 -12.30 9.49
N THR A 615 -31.30 -13.05 9.95
CA THR A 615 -29.95 -12.49 10.14
C THR A 615 -29.26 -12.16 8.81
N SER A 616 -29.47 -12.96 7.76
CA SER A 616 -29.00 -12.62 6.41
C SER A 616 -29.67 -11.36 5.86
N ALA A 617 -30.98 -11.17 6.04
CA ALA A 617 -31.66 -9.95 5.60
C ALA A 617 -31.09 -8.71 6.30
N ILE A 618 -30.85 -8.78 7.61
CA ILE A 618 -30.27 -7.68 8.39
C ILE A 618 -28.84 -7.34 7.94
N ILE A 619 -27.99 -8.35 7.70
CA ILE A 619 -26.61 -8.16 7.19
C ILE A 619 -26.62 -7.60 5.76
N LEU A 620 -27.55 -8.03 4.92
CA LEU A 620 -27.68 -7.55 3.55
C LEU A 620 -28.13 -6.08 3.50
N ILE A 621 -29.11 -5.68 4.32
CA ILE A 621 -29.54 -4.27 4.45
C ILE A 621 -28.35 -3.39 4.83
N ARG A 622 -27.54 -3.79 5.82
CA ARG A 622 -26.31 -3.08 6.18
C ARG A 622 -25.31 -3.01 5.01
N SER A 623 -25.11 -4.11 4.28
CA SER A 623 -24.16 -4.14 3.15
C SER A 623 -24.61 -3.21 2.02
N ILE A 624 -25.91 -3.16 1.72
CA ILE A 624 -26.50 -2.22 0.75
C ILE A 624 -26.33 -0.78 1.25
N PHE A 625 -26.63 -0.49 2.52
CA PHE A 625 -26.40 0.82 3.12
C PHE A 625 -24.94 1.29 2.93
N ARG A 626 -23.96 0.42 3.19
CA ARG A 626 -22.54 0.74 2.99
C ARG A 626 -22.17 1.01 1.54
N VAL A 627 -22.76 0.32 0.56
CA VAL A 627 -22.60 0.69 -0.86
C VAL A 627 -23.16 2.08 -1.14
N VAL A 628 -24.37 2.40 -0.64
CA VAL A 628 -24.99 3.72 -0.87
C VAL A 628 -24.23 4.85 -0.16
N GLU A 629 -23.72 4.61 1.05
CA GLU A 629 -22.87 5.54 1.80
C GLU A 629 -21.59 5.89 1.01
N TYR A 630 -20.84 4.90 0.55
CA TYR A 630 -19.63 5.13 -0.24
C TYR A 630 -19.93 5.71 -1.64
N LEU A 631 -21.05 5.36 -2.28
CA LEU A 631 -21.45 5.99 -3.56
C LEU A 631 -21.80 7.49 -3.43
N GLN A 632 -22.07 8.00 -2.22
CA GLN A 632 -22.24 9.44 -1.99
C GLN A 632 -20.92 10.18 -1.73
N GLY A 633 -19.80 9.45 -1.57
CA GLY A 633 -18.48 9.98 -1.24
C GLY A 633 -18.41 10.71 0.11
N ASN A 634 -17.23 11.26 0.44
CA ASN A 634 -16.98 11.88 1.75
C ASN A 634 -17.90 13.07 2.08
N ARG A 635 -18.48 13.75 1.08
CA ARG A 635 -19.46 14.85 1.24
C ARG A 635 -20.92 14.38 1.36
N GLY A 636 -21.17 13.07 1.28
CA GLY A 636 -22.51 12.48 1.29
C GLY A 636 -23.36 12.82 2.53
N TYR A 637 -24.67 12.84 2.35
CA TYR A 637 -25.61 13.07 3.46
C TYR A 637 -25.52 11.97 4.52
N LEU A 638 -25.30 10.71 4.09
CA LEU A 638 -25.19 9.58 5.00
C LEU A 638 -23.92 9.63 5.87
N ILE A 639 -22.75 9.89 5.27
CA ILE A 639 -21.48 9.94 6.00
C ILE A 639 -21.31 11.22 6.83
N SER A 640 -22.05 12.29 6.51
CA SER A 640 -22.05 13.53 7.30
C SER A 640 -22.98 13.51 8.53
N HIS A 641 -23.87 12.51 8.64
CA HIS A 641 -24.83 12.41 9.74
C HIS A 641 -24.59 11.13 10.56
N GLU A 642 -24.01 11.29 11.76
CA GLU A 642 -23.66 10.22 12.68
C GLU A 642 -24.77 9.19 12.96
N ILE A 643 -26.03 9.64 12.97
CA ILE A 643 -27.20 8.79 13.29
C ILE A 643 -27.33 7.56 12.38
N PHE A 644 -26.93 7.66 11.10
CA PHE A 644 -27.06 6.56 10.15
C PHE A 644 -26.10 5.41 10.48
N LEU A 645 -24.90 5.72 10.98
CA LEU A 645 -23.97 4.71 11.48
C LEU A 645 -24.57 3.97 12.68
N TYR A 646 -25.16 4.67 13.65
CA TYR A 646 -25.78 3.99 14.78
C TYR A 646 -26.98 3.13 14.37
N ILE A 647 -27.82 3.57 13.41
CA ILE A 647 -28.96 2.78 12.94
C ILE A 647 -28.48 1.55 12.13
N PHE A 648 -27.71 1.76 11.07
CA PHE A 648 -27.40 0.70 10.09
C PHE A 648 -26.19 -0.16 10.46
N ASP A 649 -25.27 0.34 11.30
CA ASP A 649 -24.07 -0.41 11.72
C ASP A 649 -24.11 -0.89 13.17
N THR A 650 -24.62 -0.11 14.13
CA THR A 650 -24.76 -0.55 15.53
C THR A 650 -26.01 -1.41 15.72
N VAL A 651 -27.20 -0.84 15.50
CA VAL A 651 -28.47 -1.50 15.87
C VAL A 651 -28.70 -2.78 15.07
N LEU A 652 -28.45 -2.78 13.76
CA LEU A 652 -28.57 -3.98 12.94
C LEU A 652 -27.64 -5.11 13.40
N MET A 653 -26.39 -4.81 13.81
CA MET A 653 -25.44 -5.84 14.25
C MET A 653 -25.73 -6.32 15.67
N ALA A 654 -26.16 -5.43 16.57
CA ALA A 654 -26.67 -5.81 17.87
C ALA A 654 -27.90 -6.72 17.75
N ALA A 655 -28.82 -6.43 16.81
CA ALA A 655 -29.98 -7.28 16.52
C ALA A 655 -29.56 -8.69 16.04
N VAL A 656 -28.59 -8.82 15.14
CA VAL A 656 -28.03 -10.12 14.73
C VAL A 656 -27.47 -10.89 15.93
N MET A 657 -26.72 -10.23 16.82
CA MET A 657 -26.22 -10.85 18.05
C MET A 657 -27.35 -11.26 19.01
N ILE A 658 -28.40 -10.46 19.16
CA ILE A 658 -29.57 -10.79 20.01
C ILE A 658 -30.32 -11.99 19.44
N VAL A 659 -30.58 -12.03 18.13
CA VAL A 659 -31.25 -13.16 17.45
C VAL A 659 -30.49 -14.46 17.69
N PHE A 660 -29.17 -14.48 17.53
CA PHE A 660 -28.36 -15.66 17.83
C PHE A 660 -28.21 -15.96 19.33
N LEU A 661 -28.39 -14.97 20.22
CA LEU A 661 -28.37 -15.22 21.66
C LEU A 661 -29.66 -15.91 22.12
N VAL A 662 -30.81 -15.50 21.59
CA VAL A 662 -32.13 -16.10 21.84
C VAL A 662 -32.23 -17.48 21.20
N TRP A 663 -32.15 -17.57 19.87
CA TRP A 663 -32.24 -18.81 19.11
C TRP A 663 -30.86 -19.40 18.83
N TYR A 664 -30.15 -19.71 19.91
CA TYR A 664 -28.78 -20.20 19.87
C TYR A 664 -28.67 -21.58 19.24
N VAL A 665 -27.63 -21.77 18.43
CA VAL A 665 -27.40 -22.98 17.63
C VAL A 665 -26.61 -24.03 18.43
N GLY A 666 -27.12 -24.41 19.61
CA GLY A 666 -26.52 -25.46 20.45
C GLY A 666 -26.73 -26.86 19.84
N ASP A 667 -27.92 -27.08 19.28
CA ASP A 667 -28.45 -28.41 18.96
C ASP A 667 -27.84 -29.04 17.68
N LEU A 668 -27.00 -28.32 16.94
CA LEU A 668 -26.37 -28.78 15.68
C LEU A 668 -24.95 -29.35 15.90
N GLU A 669 -24.84 -30.35 16.78
CA GLU A 669 -23.63 -31.18 16.83
C GLU A 669 -23.53 -32.07 15.58
N ASP A 670 -22.31 -32.29 15.09
CA ASP A 670 -22.09 -33.24 14.00
C ASP A 670 -22.33 -34.65 14.53
N ALA A 671 -23.31 -35.37 13.95
CA ALA A 671 -23.45 -36.80 14.14
C ALA A 671 -22.15 -37.48 13.71
N ARG A 672 -21.30 -37.85 14.68
CA ARG A 672 -20.12 -38.67 14.41
C ARG A 672 -20.63 -40.03 13.94
N PRO A 673 -20.01 -40.65 12.91
CA PRO A 673 -20.30 -42.04 12.61
C PRO A 673 -19.97 -42.89 13.83
N SER A 674 -20.98 -43.54 14.41
CA SER A 674 -20.83 -44.49 15.50
C SER A 674 -20.11 -45.74 14.99
N GLY A 675 -18.85 -45.92 15.40
CA GLY A 675 -18.03 -47.06 15.03
C GLY A 675 -16.55 -46.83 15.30
N ASP A 676 -15.93 -47.77 16.02
CA ASP A 676 -14.49 -48.09 15.97
C ASP A 676 -13.48 -47.05 16.50
N HIS A 677 -13.84 -46.22 17.49
CA HIS A 677 -12.87 -45.34 18.17
C HIS A 677 -12.74 -45.49 19.68
N GLU A 678 -13.50 -46.40 20.30
CA GLU A 678 -13.46 -46.65 21.75
C GLU A 678 -12.39 -47.69 22.14
N THR A 679 -12.05 -48.62 21.24
CA THR A 679 -11.02 -49.67 21.43
C THR A 679 -9.56 -49.17 21.29
N LEU A 680 -9.34 -47.91 20.91
CA LEU A 680 -8.01 -47.32 20.73
C LEU A 680 -7.60 -46.36 21.86
N CYS A 681 -8.56 -45.88 22.67
CA CYS A 681 -8.28 -44.98 23.80
C CYS A 681 -7.94 -45.71 25.10
N SER A 682 -8.30 -47.00 25.24
CA SER A 682 -7.80 -47.87 26.32
C SER A 682 -6.28 -48.06 26.20
N ASN A 683 -5.82 -48.59 25.05
CA ASN A 683 -4.42 -48.95 24.82
C ASN A 683 -3.46 -47.73 24.87
N SER A 684 -3.96 -46.51 24.66
CA SER A 684 -3.15 -45.28 24.77
C SER A 684 -3.00 -44.77 26.22
N ARG A 685 -3.89 -45.14 27.14
CA ARG A 685 -3.74 -44.81 28.57
C ARG A 685 -2.70 -45.71 29.24
N ASP A 686 -2.75 -47.01 28.95
CA ASP A 686 -1.79 -47.98 29.50
C ASP A 686 -0.36 -47.72 29.00
N ALA A 687 -0.22 -47.29 27.74
CA ALA A 687 1.08 -46.88 27.18
C ALA A 687 1.67 -45.63 27.88
N PHE A 688 0.82 -44.70 28.33
CA PHE A 688 1.27 -43.45 28.97
C PHE A 688 1.71 -43.67 30.43
N GLU A 689 1.03 -44.54 31.19
CA GLU A 689 1.46 -44.90 32.55
C GLU A 689 2.78 -45.67 32.58
N LEU A 690 3.07 -46.49 31.56
CA LEU A 690 4.33 -47.22 31.46
C LEU A 690 5.52 -46.29 31.16
N GLN A 691 5.30 -45.17 30.46
CA GLN A 691 6.36 -44.18 30.18
C GLN A 691 6.66 -43.26 31.37
N ASP A 692 5.67 -42.82 32.16
CA ASP A 692 5.91 -42.00 33.36
C ASP A 692 6.67 -42.77 34.47
N LYS A 693 6.40 -44.08 34.61
CA LYS A 693 7.13 -44.96 35.54
C LYS A 693 8.57 -45.24 35.11
N ALA A 694 8.91 -45.10 33.82
CA ALA A 694 10.28 -45.23 33.33
C ALA A 694 11.10 -43.93 33.51
N GLY A 695 10.50 -42.75 33.31
CA GLY A 695 11.18 -41.46 33.43
C GLY A 695 11.64 -41.14 34.85
N LYS A 696 10.85 -41.52 35.88
CA LYS A 696 11.14 -41.21 37.29
C LYS A 696 12.24 -42.07 37.94
N LYS A 697 12.86 -43.02 37.21
CA LYS A 697 13.99 -43.83 37.71
C LYS A 697 15.38 -43.37 37.27
N LEU A 698 15.50 -42.35 36.40
CA LEU A 698 16.78 -41.95 35.81
C LEU A 698 17.33 -40.59 36.26
N PHE A 699 16.54 -39.77 36.96
CA PHE A 699 17.00 -38.49 37.54
C PHE A 699 16.47 -38.32 38.97
N GLY A 700 17.23 -38.85 39.94
CA GLY A 700 16.87 -38.86 41.36
C GLY A 700 18.06 -39.15 42.28
N GLY A 701 19.23 -38.57 41.98
CA GLY A 701 20.50 -38.86 42.67
C GLY A 701 21.05 -37.67 43.46
N THR A 702 20.78 -37.66 44.77
CA THR A 702 21.61 -37.06 45.85
C THR A 702 22.12 -35.60 45.73
N ARG A 703 21.61 -34.73 46.62
CA ARG A 703 22.43 -33.91 47.53
C ARG A 703 21.57 -33.28 48.64
N GLY A 704 21.96 -33.41 49.91
CA GLY A 704 21.38 -32.59 50.98
C GLY A 704 21.29 -33.18 52.40
N THR A 705 22.38 -33.62 53.03
CA THR A 705 22.41 -33.83 54.50
C THR A 705 23.66 -33.22 55.16
N ARG A 706 23.40 -32.08 55.81
CA ARG A 706 24.03 -31.44 56.96
C ARG A 706 25.14 -32.17 57.76
N VAL A 707 26.22 -31.40 58.03
CA VAL A 707 26.71 -30.95 59.37
C VAL A 707 27.82 -31.73 60.13
N LEU A 708 28.72 -30.90 60.72
CA LEU A 708 29.65 -31.06 61.86
C LEU A 708 31.06 -31.69 61.68
N ALA A 709 32.04 -30.93 62.19
CA ALA A 709 33.41 -31.26 62.63
C ALA A 709 34.37 -31.90 61.58
N ARG A 710 35.65 -31.54 61.54
CA ARG A 710 36.50 -30.86 62.54
C ARG A 710 37.55 -29.98 61.86
#